data_AF-A0A4W2GV07-F1
#
_entry.id   AF-A0A4W2GV07-F1
#
_cell.length_a   1.000
_cell.length_b   1.000
_cell.length_c   1.000
_cell.angle_alpha   90.00
_cell.angle_beta   90.00
_cell.angle_gamma   90.00
#
_symmetry.space_group_name_H-M   'P 1'
#
loop_
_entity.id
_entity.type
_entity.pdbx_description
1 polymer ?
#
loop_
_entity_poly.entity_id
_entity_poly.type
_entity_poly.pdbx_seq_one_letter_code
_entity_poly.pdbx_strand_id
1 'polypeptide(L)'
;MRLLEKQEPASCPSPAARELGDLSAGGNFVRLSWVVSGVGTGPPEHRRCRKSIREPAWWMLVAHWAPEASGAESQLVTATVKVMAAQSWVLGRVKGVAGALRSAGETPAGPGLGLLLAGLGAGGSSGGGGCSLGLETKWQPSCESHVWPLESWLSTWPRQDSQGASRALVTAPQETVPFGDAVLSTWDTCIGSEVCEELWTPHSPHVDMGLDGVEIFTNASGSHHVLRKAHARVDLVTMATTKNGGIYLLANQKGCDGDRLYYDGCALIAMNGSIFAQGSQFSLDDVEVLTATLDLEDIRSYRAEISSRNLAASRVSPYPRVKVDFALSCHEDLLEPVSEPIEWKYHSPAEEISLGPACWLWDFLRRSRQAGFFLPLSGGVDSAATACLVYSMCHQVCEAVKRGNLEVLADVRTIVNQLSYTPQDPRELCGRVLTTCYMASENSSQETCDRARELAQQIGSHHIGLHIDPVVKALVGLFSLVTGASPRFAVHGGSDRENLALQNVQARVRMVIAYLFAQLSLWSRGAPGGLLVLGSANVDESLLGYLTKYDCSSADINPIGGISKTDLRAFVQLCVERFQLPALQSILAAPATAELEPLAHGRVSQTDEEDMGMTYAELSVYGRLRKVAKTGPYSMFCKLLDMWRDTCSPRQVADKVKCFFSKYSMNRHKMTTLTPAYHAESYSPDDNRFDLRPFLYNTRWPWQFRCIENQGSLKDHLEGLHRPLPLKAPDEEVNGRVGRAVDAGQEDTDVIEDVNFLSCTEPDDTERQAEEEAQEREQEDQVELSGLMLLGAGLDSPEQQQTGNAQDGELEEDRHSGGSLKFVTELFLFGE
;
A
#
# COMPACT_ATOMS: atom_id res chain seq x y z
N MET A 1 -68.37 25.99 -22.34
CA MET A 1 -69.76 26.10 -21.84
C MET A 1 -70.34 24.70 -21.94
N ARG A 2 -70.77 24.10 -20.81
CA ARG A 2 -71.23 22.69 -20.68
C ARG A 2 -70.12 21.62 -20.92
N LEU A 3 -70.07 20.49 -20.22
CA LEU A 3 -70.91 19.98 -19.12
C LEU A 3 -70.05 19.18 -18.11
N LEU A 4 -70.39 19.27 -16.82
CA LEU A 4 -69.89 18.39 -15.76
C LEU A 4 -70.78 17.15 -15.70
N GLU A 5 -70.21 15.98 -15.48
CA GLU A 5 -70.94 14.86 -14.89
C GLU A 5 -70.03 14.06 -13.94
N LYS A 6 -70.57 13.67 -12.79
CA LYS A 6 -69.84 12.96 -11.73
C LYS A 6 -69.96 11.45 -11.94
N GLN A 7 -68.90 10.71 -11.65
CA GLN A 7 -69.01 9.34 -11.13
C GLN A 7 -68.13 9.20 -9.88
N GLU A 8 -68.70 8.53 -8.88
CA GLU A 8 -68.05 8.27 -7.58
C GLU A 8 -67.18 7.00 -7.68
N PRO A 9 -65.97 6.98 -7.11
CA PRO A 9 -65.26 5.73 -6.84
C PRO A 9 -65.79 5.09 -5.55
N ALA A 10 -65.93 3.76 -5.55
CA ALA A 10 -66.50 2.98 -4.46
C ALA A 10 -65.67 3.05 -3.16
N SER A 11 -66.35 2.86 -2.04
CA SER A 11 -65.80 2.89 -0.68
C SER A 11 -64.77 1.78 -0.43
N CYS A 12 -63.51 2.15 -0.16
CA CYS A 12 -62.59 1.31 0.61
C CYS A 12 -63.00 1.33 2.10
N PRO A 13 -62.95 0.20 2.81
CA PRO A 13 -63.21 0.18 4.26
C PRO A 13 -62.12 0.94 5.00
N SER A 14 -62.51 1.75 5.99
CA SER A 14 -61.58 2.44 6.89
C SER A 14 -60.68 1.43 7.61
N PRO A 15 -59.37 1.70 7.79
CA PRO A 15 -58.59 0.99 8.78
C PRO A 15 -59.26 1.18 10.13
N ALA A 16 -59.71 0.08 10.75
CA ALA A 16 -60.18 0.14 12.12
C ALA A 16 -59.04 0.70 12.99
N ALA A 17 -59.36 1.68 13.84
CA ALA A 17 -58.40 2.20 14.79
C ALA A 17 -57.95 1.06 15.72
N ARG A 18 -56.76 0.50 15.45
CA ARG A 18 -56.02 -0.23 16.48
C ARG A 18 -55.61 0.80 17.52
N GLU A 19 -55.94 0.51 18.76
CA GLU A 19 -55.71 1.40 19.89
C GLU A 19 -54.22 1.73 20.00
N LEU A 20 -53.93 3.01 20.23
CA LEU A 20 -52.61 3.47 20.70
C LEU A 20 -52.43 2.99 22.15
N GLY A 21 -52.05 1.72 22.31
CA GLY A 21 -51.58 1.13 23.56
C GLY A 21 -50.09 0.76 23.44
N ASP A 22 -49.30 1.16 24.43
CA ASP A 22 -47.88 0.81 24.62
C ASP A 22 -46.92 1.08 23.44
N LEU A 23 -46.82 2.37 23.06
CA LEU A 23 -45.64 2.94 22.37
C LEU A 23 -44.75 3.76 23.32
N SER A 24 -44.73 3.42 24.61
CA SER A 24 -43.89 4.06 25.63
C SER A 24 -42.85 3.09 26.19
N ALA A 25 -41.57 3.48 26.09
CA ALA A 25 -40.40 2.84 26.69
C ALA A 25 -39.77 1.61 25.98
N GLY A 26 -39.68 1.63 24.65
CA GLY A 26 -38.52 1.01 23.99
C GLY A 26 -37.23 1.71 24.43
N GLY A 27 -36.12 0.99 24.57
CA GLY A 27 -34.84 1.58 25.00
C GLY A 27 -34.21 2.48 23.93
N ASN A 28 -33.34 3.41 24.32
CA ASN A 28 -32.57 4.26 23.39
C ASN A 28 -31.16 3.72 23.10
N PHE A 29 -30.78 2.60 23.72
CA PHE A 29 -29.49 1.96 23.54
C PHE A 29 -29.48 1.14 22.25
N VAL A 30 -28.45 1.36 21.42
CA VAL A 30 -28.21 0.58 20.21
C VAL A 30 -26.94 -0.25 20.37
N ARG A 31 -27.04 -1.56 20.12
CA ARG A 31 -25.89 -2.45 20.05
C ARG A 31 -25.40 -2.53 18.61
N LEU A 32 -24.26 -1.90 18.35
CA LEU A 32 -23.65 -1.87 17.03
C LEU A 32 -22.48 -2.84 16.97
N SER A 33 -22.28 -3.49 15.83
CA SER A 33 -21.10 -4.32 15.60
C SER A 33 -20.62 -4.31 14.17
N TRP A 34 -19.31 -4.45 14.00
CA TRP A 34 -18.63 -4.14 12.75
C TRP A 34 -17.47 -5.13 12.52
N VAL A 35 -17.38 -5.67 11.30
CA VAL A 35 -16.56 -6.86 10.98
C VAL A 35 -15.33 -6.48 10.15
N VAL A 36 -14.16 -6.93 10.61
CA VAL A 36 -12.89 -6.98 9.88
C VAL A 36 -12.69 -8.39 9.36
N SER A 37 -12.15 -8.54 8.15
CA SER A 37 -11.85 -9.87 7.60
C SER A 37 -10.51 -9.96 6.86
N GLY A 38 -9.88 -11.12 7.00
CA GLY A 38 -8.66 -11.58 6.33
C GLY A 38 -8.98 -12.16 4.97
N VAL A 39 -8.97 -11.34 3.93
CA VAL A 39 -9.55 -11.73 2.63
C VAL A 39 -8.48 -11.85 1.55
N GLY A 40 -8.50 -12.97 0.80
CA GLY A 40 -7.65 -13.21 -0.37
C GLY A 40 -8.40 -13.23 -1.70
N THR A 41 -7.67 -12.93 -2.77
CA THR A 41 -8.15 -12.86 -4.16
C THR A 41 -8.39 -14.24 -4.77
N GLY A 42 -9.56 -14.83 -4.51
CA GLY A 42 -10.01 -15.99 -5.29
C GLY A 42 -11.12 -16.83 -4.66
N PRO A 43 -11.82 -17.65 -5.46
CA PRO A 43 -13.00 -18.39 -5.02
C PRO A 43 -12.82 -19.39 -3.83
N PRO A 44 -11.63 -19.98 -3.52
CA PRO A 44 -11.51 -20.95 -2.42
C PRO A 44 -11.44 -20.31 -1.03
N GLU A 45 -10.66 -19.25 -0.84
CA GLU A 45 -10.32 -18.73 0.50
C GLU A 45 -11.50 -18.05 1.18
N HIS A 46 -12.30 -17.34 0.38
CA HIS A 46 -13.57 -16.78 0.82
C HIS A 46 -14.55 -17.83 1.41
N ARG A 47 -14.46 -19.11 1.03
CA ARG A 47 -15.30 -20.18 1.63
C ARG A 47 -14.91 -20.48 3.07
N ARG A 48 -13.65 -20.22 3.45
CA ARG A 48 -13.10 -20.52 4.78
C ARG A 48 -13.51 -19.44 5.78
N CYS A 49 -13.18 -18.18 5.49
CA CYS A 49 -13.60 -17.03 6.31
C CYS A 49 -15.12 -17.03 6.55
N ARG A 50 -15.94 -17.42 5.57
CA ARG A 50 -17.41 -17.52 5.75
C ARG A 50 -17.88 -18.60 6.72
N LYS A 51 -17.14 -19.68 6.93
CA LYS A 51 -17.45 -20.64 8.01
C LYS A 51 -17.09 -20.05 9.37
N SER A 52 -15.98 -19.33 9.45
CA SER A 52 -15.54 -18.61 10.65
C SER A 52 -16.42 -17.39 10.98
N ILE A 53 -17.03 -16.73 9.99
CA ILE A 53 -18.09 -15.71 10.18
C ILE A 53 -19.42 -16.34 10.61
N ARG A 54 -19.67 -17.62 10.25
CA ARG A 54 -20.96 -18.31 10.49
C ARG A 54 -21.24 -18.73 11.93
N GLU A 55 -20.28 -18.62 12.83
CA GLU A 55 -20.49 -18.97 14.26
C GLU A 55 -20.50 -17.71 15.16
N PRO A 56 -19.68 -16.67 14.91
CA PRO A 56 -19.75 -15.40 15.63
C PRO A 56 -20.68 -14.36 14.98
N ALA A 57 -20.63 -14.11 13.67
CA ALA A 57 -21.39 -12.97 13.12
C ALA A 57 -22.92 -13.17 13.11
N TRP A 58 -23.40 -14.38 13.40
CA TRP A 58 -24.82 -14.66 13.66
C TRP A 58 -25.34 -14.05 14.95
N TRP A 59 -24.48 -13.47 15.82
CA TRP A 59 -24.94 -12.72 16.98
C TRP A 59 -25.09 -11.20 16.80
N MET A 60 -24.42 -10.51 15.85
CA MET A 60 -24.42 -9.02 15.84
C MET A 60 -24.31 -8.26 14.50
N LEU A 61 -24.50 -8.85 13.31
CA LEU A 61 -24.67 -8.02 12.08
C LEU A 61 -26.13 -7.51 11.93
N VAL A 62 -26.70 -7.05 13.06
CA VAL A 62 -28.12 -6.80 13.39
C VAL A 62 -28.95 -8.08 13.67
N ALA A 63 -29.67 -8.05 14.80
CA ALA A 63 -30.73 -8.96 15.29
C ALA A 63 -30.38 -10.22 16.13
N HIS A 64 -31.37 -10.65 16.92
CA HIS A 64 -31.32 -11.62 18.02
C HIS A 64 -31.35 -13.11 17.57
N TRP A 65 -30.78 -13.96 18.43
CA TRP A 65 -30.77 -15.44 18.50
C TRP A 65 -32.12 -16.15 18.17
N ALA A 66 -32.25 -17.35 17.57
CA ALA A 66 -31.40 -18.35 16.86
C ALA A 66 -32.36 -19.48 16.34
N PRO A 67 -31.99 -20.75 15.98
CA PRO A 67 -30.70 -21.41 15.69
C PRO A 67 -30.67 -22.29 14.40
N GLU A 68 -29.55 -23.01 14.20
CA GLU A 68 -29.26 -24.25 13.41
C GLU A 68 -29.89 -24.56 12.02
N ALA A 69 -29.00 -24.97 11.10
CA ALA A 69 -29.18 -25.83 9.92
C ALA A 69 -29.86 -25.27 8.64
N SER A 70 -29.03 -24.72 7.73
CA SER A 70 -29.14 -24.99 6.28
C SER A 70 -27.84 -24.65 5.51
N GLY A 71 -27.57 -25.35 4.41
CA GLY A 71 -26.31 -25.25 3.66
C GLY A 71 -26.45 -24.57 2.30
N ALA A 72 -26.30 -23.25 2.22
CA ALA A 72 -26.21 -22.50 0.96
C ALA A 72 -24.92 -21.69 0.85
N GLU A 73 -24.24 -21.71 -0.30
CA GLU A 73 -22.95 -21.02 -0.51
C GLU A 73 -23.13 -19.61 -1.12
N SER A 74 -22.32 -18.63 -0.69
CA SER A 74 -22.27 -17.26 -1.22
C SER A 74 -20.83 -16.77 -1.42
N GLN A 75 -20.58 -15.82 -2.34
CA GLN A 75 -19.26 -15.28 -2.74
C GLN A 75 -19.23 -13.74 -2.96
N LEU A 76 -18.98 -12.93 -1.92
CA LEU A 76 -18.47 -11.56 -2.09
C LEU A 76 -16.93 -11.54 -2.13
N VAL A 77 -16.35 -10.67 -2.95
CA VAL A 77 -14.90 -10.59 -3.24
C VAL A 77 -14.34 -9.21 -2.89
N THR A 78 -13.06 -9.09 -2.53
CA THR A 78 -12.38 -7.82 -2.23
C THR A 78 -11.84 -7.11 -3.47
N ALA A 79 -11.16 -5.98 -3.28
CA ALA A 79 -10.77 -5.05 -4.33
C ALA A 79 -9.29 -5.19 -4.71
N THR A 80 -8.99 -5.90 -5.80
CA THR A 80 -7.63 -5.99 -6.36
C THR A 80 -7.66 -6.10 -7.89
N VAL A 81 -6.54 -5.69 -8.52
CA VAL A 81 -6.43 -5.19 -9.90
C VAL A 81 -6.80 -6.19 -11.02
N LYS A 82 -7.26 -5.67 -12.18
CA LYS A 82 -7.55 -6.33 -13.47
C LYS A 82 -8.68 -7.37 -13.48
N VAL A 83 -8.97 -8.07 -12.38
CA VAL A 83 -10.08 -9.04 -12.34
C VAL A 83 -11.44 -8.32 -12.35
N MET A 84 -11.50 -7.06 -11.91
CA MET A 84 -12.74 -6.26 -11.84
C MET A 84 -13.48 -6.11 -13.18
N ALA A 85 -12.76 -6.03 -14.30
CA ALA A 85 -13.37 -5.92 -15.63
C ALA A 85 -13.87 -7.25 -16.21
N ALA A 86 -13.61 -8.39 -15.56
CA ALA A 86 -14.11 -9.68 -16.02
C ALA A 86 -15.60 -9.83 -15.64
N GLN A 87 -16.48 -9.97 -16.63
CA GLN A 87 -17.92 -10.22 -16.39
C GLN A 87 -18.16 -11.41 -15.45
N SER A 88 -17.33 -12.47 -15.53
CA SER A 88 -17.39 -13.64 -14.65
C SER A 88 -17.16 -13.31 -13.16
N TRP A 89 -16.40 -12.25 -12.87
CA TRP A 89 -16.15 -11.77 -11.51
C TRP A 89 -17.31 -10.92 -10.98
N VAL A 90 -17.91 -10.08 -11.83
CA VAL A 90 -19.14 -9.33 -11.54
C VAL A 90 -20.30 -10.29 -11.26
N LEU A 91 -20.55 -11.25 -12.15
CA LEU A 91 -21.48 -12.37 -11.98
C LEU A 91 -21.20 -13.17 -10.69
N GLY A 92 -19.92 -13.34 -10.32
CA GLY A 92 -19.49 -13.97 -9.08
C GLY A 92 -19.95 -13.20 -7.84
N ARG A 93 -19.67 -11.89 -7.78
CA ARG A 93 -20.10 -11.00 -6.69
C ARG A 93 -21.61 -11.04 -6.50
N VAL A 94 -22.39 -11.00 -7.57
CA VAL A 94 -23.86 -10.92 -7.45
C VAL A 94 -24.47 -12.23 -7.02
N LYS A 95 -23.95 -13.37 -7.50
CA LYS A 95 -24.30 -14.68 -6.93
C LYS A 95 -23.99 -14.74 -5.43
N GLY A 96 -22.97 -14.02 -4.97
CA GLY A 96 -22.67 -13.84 -3.56
C GLY A 96 -23.60 -12.91 -2.79
N VAL A 97 -23.94 -11.74 -3.34
CA VAL A 97 -24.97 -10.85 -2.79
C VAL A 97 -26.29 -11.61 -2.64
N ALA A 98 -26.75 -12.28 -3.70
CA ALA A 98 -27.95 -13.10 -3.69
C ALA A 98 -27.85 -14.26 -2.69
N GLY A 99 -26.67 -14.90 -2.56
CA GLY A 99 -26.46 -15.96 -1.56
C GLY A 99 -26.50 -15.45 -0.11
N ALA A 100 -25.99 -14.24 0.14
CA ALA A 100 -26.07 -13.60 1.46
C ALA A 100 -27.51 -13.18 1.81
N LEU A 101 -28.23 -12.59 0.84
CA LEU A 101 -29.64 -12.23 0.98
C LEU A 101 -30.54 -13.45 1.23
N ARG A 102 -30.27 -14.60 0.57
CA ARG A 102 -30.98 -15.86 0.85
C ARG A 102 -30.75 -16.33 2.29
N SER A 103 -29.51 -16.34 2.78
CA SER A 103 -29.24 -16.72 4.18
C SER A 103 -29.83 -15.75 5.21
N ALA A 104 -30.01 -14.47 4.88
CA ALA A 104 -30.67 -13.50 5.75
C ALA A 104 -32.19 -13.70 5.83
N GLY A 105 -32.83 -14.24 4.78
CA GLY A 105 -34.27 -14.51 4.71
C GLY A 105 -34.72 -15.88 5.22
N GLU A 106 -33.81 -16.74 5.68
CA GLU A 106 -34.10 -18.08 6.22
C GLU A 106 -34.13 -18.12 7.77
N THR A 107 -34.05 -16.97 8.45
CA THR A 107 -34.08 -16.86 9.91
C THR A 107 -35.50 -17.08 10.47
N PRO A 108 -35.69 -17.89 11.54
CA PRO A 108 -37.04 -18.18 12.09
C PRO A 108 -37.73 -17.02 12.81
N ALA A 109 -37.06 -15.87 12.97
CA ALA A 109 -37.45 -14.76 13.85
C ALA A 109 -37.83 -13.48 13.07
N GLY A 110 -38.71 -13.61 12.07
CA GLY A 110 -39.18 -12.48 11.26
C GLY A 110 -38.09 -11.90 10.32
N PRO A 111 -38.36 -10.76 9.66
CA PRO A 111 -37.42 -10.16 8.73
C PRO A 111 -36.26 -9.47 9.48
N GLY A 112 -35.22 -10.23 9.83
CA GLY A 112 -33.96 -9.69 10.34
C GLY A 112 -33.27 -8.80 9.30
N LEU A 113 -32.78 -7.62 9.72
CA LEU A 113 -32.23 -6.61 8.82
C LEU A 113 -30.81 -6.93 8.36
N GLY A 114 -30.67 -7.87 7.42
CA GLY A 114 -29.40 -8.15 6.74
C GLY A 114 -28.97 -7.00 5.81
N LEU A 115 -28.45 -5.91 6.36
CA LEU A 115 -28.00 -4.75 5.58
C LEU A 115 -26.68 -5.07 4.85
N LEU A 116 -26.79 -5.41 3.56
CA LEU A 116 -25.63 -5.64 2.70
C LEU A 116 -25.31 -4.40 1.85
N LEU A 117 -24.52 -3.48 2.40
CA LEU A 117 -23.93 -2.37 1.64
C LEU A 117 -22.89 -2.90 0.63
N ALA A 118 -23.36 -3.29 -0.55
CA ALA A 118 -22.55 -3.93 -1.59
C ALA A 118 -22.37 -3.01 -2.81
N GLY A 119 -21.22 -2.33 -2.88
CA GLY A 119 -20.74 -1.76 -4.14
C GLY A 119 -20.31 -2.87 -5.12
N LEU A 120 -21.20 -3.26 -6.06
CA LEU A 120 -20.94 -3.61 -7.48
C LEU A 120 -22.14 -4.34 -8.15
N GLY A 121 -22.28 -4.17 -9.47
CA GLY A 121 -23.49 -4.45 -10.27
C GLY A 121 -23.80 -5.91 -10.64
N ALA A 122 -25.00 -6.12 -11.22
CA ALA A 122 -25.76 -7.37 -11.48
C ALA A 122 -25.10 -8.39 -12.46
N GLY A 123 -25.50 -9.68 -12.54
CA GLY A 123 -26.70 -10.39 -12.02
C GLY A 123 -26.46 -11.87 -11.65
N GLY A 124 -27.51 -12.65 -11.28
CA GLY A 124 -27.40 -14.12 -11.19
C GLY A 124 -28.43 -14.84 -10.30
N SER A 125 -29.33 -15.62 -10.90
CA SER A 125 -30.52 -16.27 -10.31
C SER A 125 -30.31 -17.23 -9.13
N SER A 126 -31.20 -17.17 -8.13
CA SER A 126 -32.17 -18.22 -7.74
C SER A 126 -32.87 -17.88 -6.40
N GLY A 127 -34.08 -18.40 -6.17
CA GLY A 127 -35.01 -17.85 -5.15
C GLY A 127 -34.66 -18.11 -3.67
N GLY A 128 -35.18 -17.22 -2.81
CA GLY A 128 -35.14 -17.25 -1.34
C GLY A 128 -35.43 -15.84 -0.80
N GLY A 129 -36.20 -15.73 0.28
CA GLY A 129 -36.96 -14.51 0.63
C GLY A 129 -36.21 -13.39 1.36
N GLY A 130 -35.13 -12.85 0.78
CA GLY A 130 -34.48 -11.62 1.26
C GLY A 130 -34.87 -10.39 0.43
N CYS A 131 -35.20 -9.28 1.08
CA CYS A 131 -35.39 -7.97 0.44
C CYS A 131 -34.10 -7.14 0.50
N SER A 132 -33.80 -6.39 -0.56
CA SER A 132 -32.69 -5.44 -0.62
C SER A 132 -33.22 -4.03 -0.37
N LEU A 133 -32.56 -3.31 0.54
CA LEU A 133 -33.04 -2.02 1.07
C LEU A 133 -32.58 -0.84 0.21
N GLY A 134 -31.37 -0.93 -0.33
CA GLY A 134 -30.75 0.04 -1.22
C GLY A 134 -29.37 -0.46 -1.66
N LEU A 135 -28.82 0.16 -2.70
CA LEU A 135 -27.48 -0.10 -3.20
C LEU A 135 -26.74 1.24 -3.36
N GLU A 136 -25.64 1.40 -2.63
CA GLU A 136 -24.90 2.67 -2.58
C GLU A 136 -23.60 2.58 -3.38
N THR A 137 -23.20 3.69 -4.00
CA THR A 137 -22.05 3.79 -4.89
C THR A 137 -21.01 4.75 -4.35
N LYS A 138 -19.73 4.38 -4.50
CA LYS A 138 -18.61 5.26 -4.17
C LYS A 138 -18.64 6.53 -5.03
N TRP A 139 -18.64 7.68 -4.37
CA TRP A 139 -18.71 9.02 -4.94
C TRP A 139 -17.39 9.45 -5.56
N GLN A 140 -16.29 9.22 -4.84
CA GLN A 140 -14.94 9.55 -5.29
C GLN A 140 -14.02 8.33 -5.17
N PRO A 141 -13.58 7.73 -6.30
CA PRO A 141 -12.54 6.71 -6.28
C PRO A 141 -11.21 7.30 -5.75
N SER A 142 -10.31 6.42 -5.31
CA SER A 142 -8.95 6.82 -4.94
C SER A 142 -8.18 7.19 -6.20
N CYS A 143 -7.59 8.39 -6.22
CA CYS A 143 -6.83 8.91 -7.37
C CYS A 143 -5.39 9.33 -7.00
N GLU A 144 -5.11 9.59 -5.72
CA GLU A 144 -3.88 10.28 -5.27
C GLU A 144 -2.69 9.36 -4.99
N SER A 145 -2.91 8.04 -4.90
CA SER A 145 -1.84 7.06 -4.75
C SER A 145 -1.91 6.06 -5.89
N HIS A 146 -0.82 5.94 -6.67
CA HIS A 146 -0.74 4.99 -7.80
C HIS A 146 -0.85 3.51 -7.37
N VAL A 147 -0.91 3.22 -6.06
CA VAL A 147 -1.35 1.93 -5.51
C VAL A 147 -2.74 1.55 -6.05
N TRP A 148 -3.65 2.52 -6.14
CA TRP A 148 -5.07 2.32 -6.42
C TRP A 148 -5.58 3.28 -7.49
N PRO A 149 -5.37 3.00 -8.80
CA PRO A 149 -6.02 3.73 -9.87
C PRO A 149 -7.47 3.22 -10.02
N LEU A 150 -8.35 3.55 -9.06
CA LEU A 150 -9.73 3.02 -9.07
C LEU A 150 -10.55 3.54 -10.26
N GLU A 151 -10.25 4.74 -10.78
CA GLU A 151 -10.81 5.28 -12.03
C GLU A 151 -10.57 4.40 -13.25
N SER A 152 -9.55 3.53 -13.25
CA SER A 152 -9.32 2.58 -14.34
C SER A 152 -10.38 1.46 -14.40
N TRP A 153 -11.26 1.34 -13.40
CA TRP A 153 -12.24 0.26 -13.26
C TRP A 153 -13.62 0.69 -12.77
N LEU A 154 -13.75 1.88 -12.14
CA LEU A 154 -14.97 2.40 -11.54
C LEU A 154 -15.21 3.85 -11.97
N SER A 155 -16.45 4.19 -12.31
CA SER A 155 -16.91 5.56 -12.51
C SER A 155 -17.31 6.21 -11.18
N THR A 156 -17.07 7.52 -11.05
CA THR A 156 -17.70 8.37 -10.03
C THR A 156 -19.23 8.38 -10.19
N TRP A 157 -19.99 8.40 -9.10
CA TRP A 157 -21.40 8.78 -9.18
C TRP A 157 -21.53 10.31 -9.11
N PRO A 158 -22.20 10.97 -10.08
CA PRO A 158 -22.28 12.42 -10.13
C PRO A 158 -23.23 12.97 -9.06
N ARG A 159 -22.76 13.93 -8.27
CA ARG A 159 -23.52 14.61 -7.20
C ARG A 159 -24.48 15.70 -7.71
N GLN A 160 -25.05 15.52 -8.91
CA GLN A 160 -25.99 16.49 -9.50
C GLN A 160 -27.40 16.39 -8.89
N ASP A 161 -28.11 17.53 -8.87
CA ASP A 161 -29.46 17.80 -8.34
C ASP A 161 -30.60 16.98 -8.98
N SER A 162 -30.45 15.66 -8.99
CA SER A 162 -31.45 14.72 -9.45
C SER A 162 -32.40 14.37 -8.31
N GLN A 163 -33.69 14.62 -8.52
CA GLN A 163 -34.73 14.42 -7.54
C GLN A 163 -35.00 12.93 -7.29
N GLY A 164 -34.21 12.34 -6.38
CA GLY A 164 -34.39 10.99 -5.85
C GLY A 164 -33.35 9.98 -6.35
N ALA A 165 -33.08 8.99 -5.49
CA ALA A 165 -32.28 7.83 -5.85
C ALA A 165 -32.83 7.14 -7.11
N SER A 166 -31.92 6.79 -8.02
CA SER A 166 -32.24 6.03 -9.23
C SER A 166 -32.75 4.63 -8.87
N ARG A 167 -33.43 3.96 -9.80
CA ARG A 167 -33.90 2.58 -9.59
C ARG A 167 -32.97 1.59 -10.26
N ALA A 168 -32.27 0.78 -9.47
CA ALA A 168 -31.51 -0.36 -9.98
C ALA A 168 -32.40 -1.61 -10.04
N LEU A 169 -32.35 -2.35 -11.15
CA LEU A 169 -32.99 -3.66 -11.30
C LEU A 169 -32.19 -4.71 -10.50
N VAL A 170 -32.88 -5.50 -9.66
CA VAL A 170 -32.25 -6.53 -8.82
C VAL A 170 -32.90 -7.90 -9.06
N THR A 171 -32.10 -8.97 -9.07
CA THR A 171 -32.61 -10.35 -9.22
C THR A 171 -32.95 -10.96 -7.85
N ALA A 172 -34.02 -10.46 -7.23
CA ALA A 172 -34.64 -10.93 -5.98
C ALA A 172 -36.18 -10.68 -6.06
N PRO A 173 -37.03 -10.86 -5.02
CA PRO A 173 -38.48 -10.71 -5.17
C PRO A 173 -38.98 -9.25 -5.38
N GLN A 174 -38.08 -8.27 -5.31
CA GLN A 174 -38.35 -6.87 -5.64
C GLN A 174 -37.80 -6.56 -7.04
N GLU A 175 -38.62 -5.93 -7.89
CA GLU A 175 -38.24 -5.56 -9.26
C GLU A 175 -37.13 -4.48 -9.30
N THR A 176 -37.19 -3.50 -8.39
CA THR A 176 -36.23 -2.39 -8.29
C THR A 176 -35.89 -2.02 -6.85
N VAL A 177 -34.69 -1.50 -6.62
CA VAL A 177 -34.27 -0.87 -5.36
C VAL A 177 -33.71 0.55 -5.58
N PRO A 178 -33.69 1.41 -4.54
CA PRO A 178 -32.98 2.70 -4.57
C PRO A 178 -31.47 2.54 -4.83
N PHE A 179 -30.92 3.43 -5.66
CA PHE A 179 -29.51 3.47 -6.06
C PHE A 179 -28.98 4.92 -6.11
N GLY A 180 -27.85 5.19 -5.47
CA GLY A 180 -27.24 6.53 -5.36
C GLY A 180 -27.29 7.09 -3.93
N ASP A 181 -27.30 8.43 -3.78
CA ASP A 181 -27.22 9.10 -2.47
C ASP A 181 -28.53 8.93 -1.70
N ALA A 182 -28.51 8.13 -0.63
CA ALA A 182 -29.67 7.93 0.21
C ALA A 182 -29.26 7.48 1.61
N VAL A 183 -30.07 7.85 2.59
CA VAL A 183 -29.90 7.46 4.01
C VAL A 183 -31.02 6.54 4.45
N LEU A 184 -30.74 5.65 5.38
CA LEU A 184 -31.71 4.70 5.94
C LEU A 184 -32.38 5.32 7.17
N SER A 185 -33.70 5.48 7.13
CA SER A 185 -34.50 5.95 8.26
C SER A 185 -35.22 4.76 8.88
N THR A 186 -34.83 4.38 10.09
CA THR A 186 -35.52 3.38 10.92
C THR A 186 -36.61 4.06 11.77
N TRP A 187 -37.26 3.32 12.68
CA TRP A 187 -38.22 3.88 13.63
C TRP A 187 -37.61 4.84 14.66
N ASP A 188 -36.33 4.64 14.95
CA ASP A 188 -35.62 5.16 16.12
C ASP A 188 -34.35 5.95 15.78
N THR A 189 -33.75 5.76 14.60
CA THR A 189 -32.51 6.44 14.17
C THR A 189 -32.41 6.62 12.65
N CYS A 190 -31.30 7.23 12.20
CA CYS A 190 -30.98 7.44 10.80
C CYS A 190 -29.51 7.10 10.52
N ILE A 191 -29.27 6.26 9.51
CA ILE A 191 -27.95 5.69 9.16
C ILE A 191 -27.55 6.14 7.76
N GLY A 192 -26.31 6.61 7.61
CA GLY A 192 -25.67 6.91 6.32
C GLY A 192 -24.37 6.13 6.13
N SER A 193 -23.87 6.09 4.89
CA SER A 193 -22.61 5.43 4.57
C SER A 193 -21.59 6.40 3.98
N GLU A 194 -20.33 6.01 4.07
CA GLU A 194 -19.17 6.72 3.52
C GLU A 194 -18.15 5.66 3.08
N VAL A 195 -17.52 5.78 1.92
CA VAL A 195 -16.69 4.71 1.36
C VAL A 195 -15.21 5.08 1.35
N CYS A 196 -14.49 4.62 2.38
CA CYS A 196 -13.03 4.71 2.49
C CYS A 196 -12.52 6.16 2.39
N GLU A 197 -11.97 6.56 1.24
CA GLU A 197 -11.44 7.89 0.93
C GLU A 197 -12.38 9.04 1.24
N GLU A 198 -13.69 8.84 1.12
CA GLU A 198 -14.70 9.90 1.26
C GLU A 198 -14.59 10.67 2.59
N LEU A 199 -14.16 10.01 3.66
CA LEU A 199 -13.86 10.57 5.00
C LEU A 199 -12.88 11.75 4.98
N TRP A 200 -11.93 11.78 4.04
CA TRP A 200 -10.92 12.85 3.94
C TRP A 200 -11.02 13.66 2.64
N THR A 201 -12.13 13.52 1.91
CA THR A 201 -12.45 14.43 0.79
C THR A 201 -12.86 15.81 1.33
N PRO A 202 -12.61 16.93 0.61
CA PRO A 202 -12.93 18.28 1.11
C PRO A 202 -14.40 18.54 1.46
N HIS A 203 -15.32 17.78 0.85
CA HIS A 203 -16.77 17.86 1.06
C HIS A 203 -17.32 16.46 1.43
N SER A 204 -16.76 15.87 2.49
CA SER A 204 -17.07 14.52 2.96
C SER A 204 -18.57 14.31 3.22
N PRO A 205 -19.18 13.19 2.77
CA PRO A 205 -20.59 12.88 2.98
C PRO A 205 -21.08 13.05 4.43
N HIS A 206 -20.28 12.62 5.42
CA HIS A 206 -20.66 12.71 6.84
C HIS A 206 -20.99 14.14 7.33
N VAL A 207 -20.47 15.18 6.67
CA VAL A 207 -20.78 16.58 7.01
C VAL A 207 -22.23 16.91 6.69
N ASP A 208 -22.65 16.70 5.44
CA ASP A 208 -24.00 17.03 5.00
C ASP A 208 -25.04 16.05 5.57
N MET A 209 -24.70 14.76 5.63
CA MET A 209 -25.50 13.73 6.32
C MET A 209 -25.71 14.09 7.80
N GLY A 210 -24.66 14.52 8.50
CA GLY A 210 -24.74 14.96 9.89
C GLY A 210 -25.63 16.18 10.08
N LEU A 211 -25.65 17.11 9.11
CA LEU A 211 -26.53 18.28 9.12
C LEU A 211 -28.00 17.92 8.83
N ASP A 212 -28.29 16.97 7.94
CA ASP A 212 -29.66 16.44 7.71
C ASP A 212 -30.20 15.61 8.90
N GLY A 213 -29.31 15.19 9.80
CA GLY A 213 -29.66 14.52 11.05
C GLY A 213 -29.40 13.01 11.06
N VAL A 214 -28.60 12.48 10.12
CA VAL A 214 -28.02 11.13 10.25
C VAL A 214 -27.28 11.02 11.59
N GLU A 215 -27.58 10.02 12.40
CA GLU A 215 -26.99 9.82 13.74
C GLU A 215 -25.83 8.82 13.70
N ILE A 216 -25.85 7.89 12.74
CA ILE A 216 -24.87 6.81 12.60
C ILE A 216 -24.25 6.85 11.20
N PHE A 217 -22.92 6.91 11.12
CA PHE A 217 -22.14 6.84 9.88
C PHE A 217 -21.41 5.51 9.78
N THR A 218 -21.47 4.86 8.63
CA THR A 218 -20.76 3.59 8.36
C THR A 218 -19.68 3.78 7.30
N ASN A 219 -18.44 3.37 7.60
CA ASN A 219 -17.32 3.42 6.68
C ASN A 219 -16.75 2.03 6.39
N ALA A 220 -16.80 1.64 5.11
CA ALA A 220 -16.16 0.46 4.57
C ALA A 220 -14.84 0.86 3.86
N SER A 221 -13.71 0.54 4.49
CA SER A 221 -12.37 0.90 4.03
C SER A 221 -11.60 -0.27 3.39
N GLY A 222 -10.73 0.09 2.44
CA GLY A 222 -9.67 -0.75 1.84
C GLY A 222 -8.30 -0.09 2.04
N SER A 223 -8.02 0.37 3.25
CA SER A 223 -6.86 1.19 3.59
C SER A 223 -5.67 0.29 3.98
N HIS A 224 -4.64 0.25 3.14
CA HIS A 224 -3.42 -0.52 3.41
C HIS A 224 -2.54 0.12 4.50
N HIS A 225 -1.71 -0.70 5.14
CA HIS A 225 -0.67 -0.27 6.08
C HIS A 225 0.27 0.72 5.41
N VAL A 226 0.56 1.78 6.14
CA VAL A 226 1.67 2.68 5.87
C VAL A 226 2.29 2.96 7.24
N LEU A 227 3.61 2.81 7.35
CA LEU A 227 4.34 2.90 8.61
C LEU A 227 4.06 4.26 9.27
N ARG A 228 3.60 4.25 10.53
CA ARG A 228 3.19 5.42 11.33
C ARG A 228 1.89 6.12 10.90
N LYS A 229 1.15 5.66 9.90
CA LYS A 229 -0.06 6.35 9.39
C LYS A 229 -1.30 6.20 10.28
N ALA A 230 -1.35 5.19 11.16
CA ALA A 230 -2.56 4.80 11.89
C ALA A 230 -3.27 5.98 12.61
N HIS A 231 -2.50 6.85 13.27
CA HIS A 231 -3.03 8.03 13.98
C HIS A 231 -3.91 8.91 13.10
N ALA A 232 -3.49 9.20 11.87
CA ALA A 232 -4.25 10.06 10.96
C ALA A 232 -5.66 9.50 10.64
N ARG A 233 -5.84 8.17 10.63
CA ARG A 233 -7.17 7.55 10.43
C ARG A 233 -8.04 7.72 11.67
N VAL A 234 -7.47 7.51 12.87
CA VAL A 234 -8.15 7.68 14.15
C VAL A 234 -8.53 9.15 14.35
N ASP A 235 -7.60 10.07 14.10
CA ASP A 235 -7.80 11.53 14.20
C ASP A 235 -8.91 12.02 13.27
N LEU A 236 -8.95 11.55 12.02
CA LEU A 236 -10.01 11.89 11.07
C LEU A 236 -11.41 11.47 11.56
N VAL A 237 -11.58 10.22 12.02
CA VAL A 237 -12.88 9.75 12.53
C VAL A 237 -13.25 10.45 13.85
N THR A 238 -12.27 10.67 14.72
CA THR A 238 -12.45 11.40 15.98
C THR A 238 -12.93 12.82 15.67
N MET A 239 -12.23 13.57 14.82
CA MET A 239 -12.60 14.93 14.42
C MET A 239 -13.96 14.99 13.68
N ALA A 240 -14.28 14.00 12.84
CA ALA A 240 -15.58 13.92 12.16
C ALA A 240 -16.73 13.82 13.16
N THR A 241 -16.59 12.99 14.20
CA THR A 241 -17.60 12.83 15.26
C THR A 241 -17.61 14.00 16.25
N THR A 242 -16.46 14.58 16.61
CA THR A 242 -16.40 15.81 17.42
C THR A 242 -17.10 16.98 16.74
N LYS A 243 -16.88 17.17 15.44
CA LYS A 243 -17.40 18.33 14.70
C LYS A 243 -18.91 18.26 14.49
N ASN A 244 -19.45 17.06 14.19
CA ASN A 244 -20.83 16.90 13.75
C ASN A 244 -21.75 16.27 14.82
N GLY A 245 -21.18 15.61 15.83
CA GLY A 245 -21.88 14.65 16.69
C GLY A 245 -22.30 13.39 15.94
N GLY A 246 -22.57 12.31 16.65
CA GLY A 246 -23.00 11.02 16.09
C GLY A 246 -21.99 9.90 16.29
N ILE A 247 -22.42 8.68 15.95
CA ILE A 247 -21.63 7.46 15.98
C ILE A 247 -20.99 7.24 14.60
N TYR A 248 -19.73 6.82 14.57
CA TYR A 248 -19.01 6.48 13.35
C TYR A 248 -18.36 5.10 13.48
N LEU A 249 -18.70 4.21 12.55
CA LEU A 249 -18.21 2.83 12.47
C LEU A 249 -17.22 2.72 11.31
N LEU A 250 -15.97 2.34 11.54
CA LEU A 250 -15.00 2.10 10.47
C LEU A 250 -14.58 0.63 10.46
N ALA A 251 -14.75 -0.04 9.32
CA ALA A 251 -14.21 -1.37 9.06
C ALA A 251 -13.15 -1.25 7.99
N ASN A 252 -12.14 -2.09 8.08
CA ASN A 252 -11.12 -2.22 7.06
C ASN A 252 -10.94 -3.70 6.73
N GLN A 253 -10.35 -3.97 5.58
CA GLN A 253 -9.72 -5.25 5.34
C GLN A 253 -8.52 -5.45 6.30
N LYS A 254 -8.19 -6.70 6.62
CA LYS A 254 -6.97 -7.06 7.35
C LYS A 254 -6.20 -8.13 6.57
N GLY A 255 -4.88 -8.24 6.77
CA GLY A 255 -4.06 -9.25 6.11
C GLY A 255 -3.52 -8.82 4.74
N CYS A 256 -2.75 -9.70 4.10
CA CYS A 256 -2.48 -9.64 2.66
C CYS A 256 -3.74 -10.05 1.88
N ASP A 257 -3.89 -9.62 0.63
CA ASP A 257 -5.00 -10.03 -0.26
C ASP A 257 -4.58 -10.81 -1.52
N GLY A 258 -3.28 -10.98 -1.74
CA GLY A 258 -2.72 -11.59 -2.94
C GLY A 258 -1.72 -10.69 -3.68
N ASP A 259 -1.50 -9.46 -3.21
CA ASP A 259 -0.41 -8.61 -3.67
C ASP A 259 0.56 -8.21 -2.53
N ARG A 260 1.40 -7.20 -2.76
CA ARG A 260 2.43 -6.75 -1.82
C ARG A 260 1.95 -5.84 -0.68
N LEU A 261 0.67 -5.50 -0.67
CA LEU A 261 0.05 -4.70 0.37
C LEU A 261 -0.35 -5.60 1.55
N TYR A 262 -0.39 -4.99 2.72
CA TYR A 262 -1.02 -5.56 3.90
C TYR A 262 -2.07 -4.55 4.36
N TYR A 263 -3.30 -4.98 4.57
CA TYR A 263 -4.35 -4.14 5.13
C TYR A 263 -4.34 -4.28 6.65
N ASP A 264 -4.45 -3.16 7.35
CA ASP A 264 -4.07 -3.08 8.76
C ASP A 264 -5.26 -3.05 9.72
N GLY A 265 -6.42 -3.61 9.35
CA GLY A 265 -7.54 -3.79 10.30
C GLY A 265 -7.97 -2.47 10.91
N CYS A 266 -7.55 -2.19 12.15
CA CYS A 266 -7.75 -0.87 12.78
C CYS A 266 -9.20 -0.37 12.66
N ALA A 267 -10.15 -1.31 12.73
CA ALA A 267 -11.55 -0.98 12.83
C ALA A 267 -11.79 -0.23 14.14
N LEU A 268 -12.79 0.64 14.13
CA LEU A 268 -13.10 1.41 15.32
C LEU A 268 -14.56 1.82 15.36
N ILE A 269 -15.05 2.02 16.58
CA ILE A 269 -16.35 2.64 16.86
C ILE A 269 -16.06 3.90 17.65
N ALA A 270 -16.48 5.05 17.13
CA ALA A 270 -16.35 6.35 17.77
C ALA A 270 -17.73 7.00 17.95
N MET A 271 -17.88 7.84 18.97
CA MET A 271 -19.07 8.68 19.16
C MET A 271 -18.66 10.02 19.79
N ASN A 272 -19.17 11.12 19.22
CA ASN A 272 -19.02 12.48 19.77
C ASN A 272 -17.56 12.89 20.12
N GLY A 273 -16.56 12.38 19.40
CA GLY A 273 -15.14 12.67 19.64
C GLY A 273 -14.41 11.71 20.60
N SER A 274 -15.06 10.62 21.03
CA SER A 274 -14.47 9.57 21.86
C SER A 274 -14.47 8.22 21.13
N ILE A 275 -13.46 7.39 21.37
CA ILE A 275 -13.40 6.01 20.87
C ILE A 275 -14.04 5.07 21.90
N PHE A 276 -14.80 4.08 21.44
CA PHE A 276 -15.48 3.07 22.28
C PHE A 276 -15.03 1.64 21.97
N ALA A 277 -14.54 1.38 20.76
CA ALA A 277 -13.91 0.11 20.41
C ALA A 277 -12.72 0.32 19.46
N GLN A 278 -11.66 -0.47 19.66
CA GLN A 278 -10.45 -0.51 18.84
C GLN A 278 -10.19 -1.96 18.40
N GLY A 279 -10.04 -2.17 17.09
CA GLY A 279 -9.63 -3.44 16.49
C GLY A 279 -8.13 -3.56 16.33
N SER A 280 -7.67 -4.78 16.13
CA SER A 280 -6.26 -5.11 15.97
C SER A 280 -5.68 -4.49 14.69
N GLN A 281 -4.52 -3.83 14.80
CA GLN A 281 -3.79 -3.39 13.61
C GLN A 281 -3.19 -4.58 12.84
N PHE A 282 -2.72 -5.58 13.61
CA PHE A 282 -2.06 -6.77 13.09
C PHE A 282 -2.50 -7.98 13.92
N SER A 283 -3.13 -8.97 13.29
CA SER A 283 -3.36 -10.28 13.90
C SER A 283 -3.58 -11.35 12.82
N LEU A 284 -3.40 -12.62 13.20
CA LEU A 284 -3.56 -13.78 12.31
C LEU A 284 -5.02 -14.29 12.21
N ASP A 285 -5.97 -13.57 12.82
CA ASP A 285 -7.38 -13.95 12.80
C ASP A 285 -8.01 -13.56 11.45
N ASP A 286 -8.59 -14.53 10.73
CA ASP A 286 -9.27 -14.25 9.44
C ASP A 286 -10.59 -13.48 9.63
N VAL A 287 -11.07 -13.32 10.87
CA VAL A 287 -12.25 -12.53 11.25
C VAL A 287 -12.01 -11.87 12.61
N GLU A 288 -12.33 -10.58 12.74
CA GLU A 288 -12.39 -9.85 14.00
C GLU A 288 -13.66 -9.00 14.00
N VAL A 289 -14.39 -8.95 15.12
CA VAL A 289 -15.66 -8.22 15.23
C VAL A 289 -15.59 -7.28 16.44
N LEU A 290 -15.85 -6.01 16.21
CA LEU A 290 -15.98 -5.01 17.27
C LEU A 290 -17.44 -4.78 17.59
N THR A 291 -17.74 -4.50 18.85
CA THR A 291 -19.11 -4.37 19.37
C THR A 291 -19.16 -3.23 20.38
N ALA A 292 -20.15 -2.36 20.31
CA ALA A 292 -20.39 -1.33 21.34
C ALA A 292 -21.89 -1.09 21.54
N THR A 293 -22.28 -0.83 22.78
CA THR A 293 -23.64 -0.45 23.19
C THR A 293 -23.62 1.02 23.57
N LEU A 294 -24.36 1.85 22.82
CA LEU A 294 -24.31 3.33 22.91
C LEU A 294 -25.73 3.91 22.98
N ASP A 295 -25.93 5.02 23.70
CA ASP A 295 -27.23 5.71 23.77
C ASP A 295 -27.37 6.74 22.64
N LEU A 296 -28.47 6.70 21.89
CA LEU A 296 -28.78 7.70 20.86
C LEU A 296 -29.06 9.09 21.46
N GLU A 297 -29.48 9.18 22.72
CA GLU A 297 -29.70 10.48 23.39
C GLU A 297 -28.41 11.22 23.71
N ASP A 298 -27.27 10.53 23.82
CA ASP A 298 -25.95 11.17 23.92
C ASP A 298 -25.61 11.92 22.63
N ILE A 299 -26.02 11.41 21.46
CA ILE A 299 -25.87 12.10 20.17
C ILE A 299 -26.78 13.34 20.11
N ARG A 300 -28.04 13.18 20.53
CA ARG A 300 -29.08 14.22 20.45
C ARG A 300 -28.76 15.38 21.38
N SER A 301 -28.38 15.08 22.62
CA SER A 301 -27.95 16.09 23.61
C SER A 301 -26.67 16.80 23.21
N TYR A 302 -25.64 16.07 22.75
CA TYR A 302 -24.39 16.66 22.24
C TYR A 302 -24.64 17.61 21.06
N ARG A 303 -25.50 17.22 20.11
CA ARG A 303 -25.89 18.09 18.99
C ARG A 303 -26.73 19.29 19.44
N ALA A 304 -27.56 19.15 20.46
CA ALA A 304 -28.36 20.24 21.01
C ALA A 304 -27.48 21.34 21.66
N GLU A 305 -26.36 20.97 22.30
CA GLU A 305 -25.39 21.91 22.86
C GLU A 305 -24.78 22.83 21.78
N ILE A 306 -24.51 22.30 20.59
CA ILE A 306 -23.81 23.02 19.51
C ILE A 306 -24.78 23.89 18.69
N SER A 307 -25.19 25.02 19.25
CA SER A 307 -26.14 25.97 18.64
C SER A 307 -25.77 26.43 17.21
N SER A 308 -24.47 26.59 16.89
CA SER A 308 -23.99 26.98 15.56
C SER A 308 -24.24 25.90 14.49
N ARG A 309 -24.08 24.62 14.86
CA ARG A 309 -24.40 23.46 14.02
C ARG A 309 -25.88 23.44 13.67
N ASN A 310 -26.75 23.70 14.64
CA ASN A 310 -28.21 23.68 14.47
C ASN A 310 -28.69 24.80 13.53
N LEU A 311 -28.03 25.96 13.55
CA LEU A 311 -28.28 27.02 12.56
C LEU A 311 -27.86 26.60 11.13
N ALA A 312 -26.77 25.85 10.97
CA ALA A 312 -26.37 25.31 9.66
C ALA A 312 -27.32 24.21 9.17
N ALA A 313 -27.71 23.29 10.06
CA ALA A 313 -28.66 22.21 9.78
C ALA A 313 -30.03 22.73 9.30
N SER A 314 -30.50 23.89 9.79
CA SER A 314 -31.76 24.49 9.29
C SER A 314 -31.72 24.98 7.83
N ARG A 315 -30.57 24.88 7.15
CA ARG A 315 -30.35 25.40 5.77
C ARG A 315 -29.97 24.33 4.76
N VAL A 316 -29.75 23.07 5.16
CA VAL A 316 -29.38 22.01 4.21
C VAL A 316 -30.61 21.42 3.52
N SER A 317 -30.43 20.98 2.28
CA SER A 317 -31.41 20.14 1.60
C SER A 317 -31.41 18.74 2.21
N PRO A 318 -32.56 18.11 2.45
CA PRO A 318 -32.61 16.79 3.07
C PRO A 318 -32.15 15.69 2.11
N TYR A 319 -31.52 14.65 2.67
CA TYR A 319 -31.14 13.47 1.89
C TYR A 319 -32.38 12.66 1.49
N PRO A 320 -32.36 11.96 0.34
CA PRO A 320 -33.35 10.93 0.04
C PRO A 320 -33.37 9.86 1.13
N ARG A 321 -34.52 9.65 1.78
CA ARG A 321 -34.64 8.71 2.91
C ARG A 321 -35.34 7.42 2.50
N VAL A 322 -34.62 6.31 2.56
CA VAL A 322 -35.21 4.97 2.48
C VAL A 322 -35.84 4.65 3.82
N LYS A 323 -37.15 4.48 3.87
CA LYS A 323 -37.87 4.10 5.09
C LYS A 323 -37.73 2.60 5.32
N VAL A 324 -37.26 2.24 6.50
CA VAL A 324 -37.06 0.86 6.94
C VAL A 324 -38.00 0.59 8.11
N ASP A 325 -38.88 -0.40 7.98
CA ASP A 325 -39.80 -0.84 9.05
C ASP A 325 -39.02 -1.73 10.03
N PHE A 326 -38.15 -1.10 10.82
CA PHE A 326 -37.21 -1.72 11.74
C PHE A 326 -36.87 -0.72 12.85
N ALA A 327 -36.63 -1.19 14.07
CA ALA A 327 -36.06 -0.41 15.17
C ALA A 327 -34.69 -1.02 15.50
N LEU A 328 -33.66 -0.17 15.62
CA LEU A 328 -32.29 -0.62 15.88
C LEU A 328 -32.06 -0.94 17.36
N SER A 329 -32.78 -0.26 18.27
CA SER A 329 -32.85 -0.62 19.68
C SER A 329 -34.00 -1.58 19.98
N CYS A 330 -33.84 -2.39 21.03
CA CYS A 330 -34.89 -3.25 21.56
C CYS A 330 -35.03 -3.12 23.09
N HIS A 331 -36.02 -3.81 23.68
CA HIS A 331 -36.18 -3.85 25.13
C HIS A 331 -35.11 -4.68 25.86
N GLU A 332 -34.41 -5.59 25.18
CA GLU A 332 -33.35 -6.41 25.80
C GLU A 332 -32.04 -5.62 25.98
N ASP A 333 -31.76 -4.62 25.13
CA ASP A 333 -30.57 -3.76 25.22
C ASP A 333 -30.50 -2.95 26.52
N LEU A 334 -31.64 -2.73 27.19
CA LEU A 334 -31.74 -2.09 28.51
C LEU A 334 -31.00 -2.85 29.63
N LEU A 335 -30.62 -4.12 29.39
CA LEU A 335 -29.91 -4.97 30.33
C LEU A 335 -28.40 -5.06 30.05
N GLU A 336 -27.94 -4.60 28.89
CA GLU A 336 -26.54 -4.60 28.50
C GLU A 336 -25.84 -3.34 29.03
N PRO A 337 -24.58 -3.43 29.51
CA PRO A 337 -23.84 -2.25 29.95
C PRO A 337 -23.50 -1.35 28.77
N VAL A 338 -23.70 -0.05 28.95
CA VAL A 338 -23.20 0.98 28.03
C VAL A 338 -21.68 0.87 27.93
N SER A 339 -21.15 1.02 26.72
CA SER A 339 -19.71 0.98 26.48
C SER A 339 -19.05 2.27 26.94
N GLU A 340 -17.97 2.16 27.70
CA GLU A 340 -17.20 3.31 28.19
C GLU A 340 -16.15 3.77 27.16
N PRO A 341 -15.79 5.07 27.12
CA PRO A 341 -14.70 5.57 26.29
C PRO A 341 -13.35 4.90 26.59
N ILE A 342 -12.56 4.67 25.54
CA ILE A 342 -11.21 4.11 25.62
C ILE A 342 -10.15 5.04 25.01
N GLU A 343 -8.93 4.99 25.56
CA GLU A 343 -7.76 5.60 24.95
C GLU A 343 -7.19 4.67 23.86
N TRP A 344 -6.95 5.21 22.66
CA TRP A 344 -6.39 4.44 21.55
C TRP A 344 -4.93 4.05 21.82
N LYS A 345 -4.62 2.77 21.71
CA LYS A 345 -3.27 2.25 21.90
C LYS A 345 -2.56 2.10 20.56
N TYR A 346 -1.54 2.93 20.34
CA TYR A 346 -0.67 2.86 19.17
C TYR A 346 0.50 1.89 19.37
N HIS A 347 0.91 1.23 18.30
CA HIS A 347 2.20 0.54 18.24
C HIS A 347 3.33 1.55 18.00
N SER A 348 4.51 1.30 18.56
CA SER A 348 5.72 2.02 18.14
C SER A 348 6.13 1.62 16.71
N PRO A 349 6.92 2.43 15.98
CA PRO A 349 7.29 2.09 14.59
C PRO A 349 8.06 0.76 14.47
N ALA A 350 8.90 0.44 15.45
CA ALA A 350 9.61 -0.84 15.51
C ALA A 350 8.63 -2.02 15.77
N GLU A 351 7.54 -1.80 16.49
CA GLU A 351 6.50 -2.79 16.69
C GLU A 351 5.63 -2.97 15.44
N GLU A 352 5.23 -1.89 14.75
CA GLU A 352 4.55 -1.97 13.44
C GLU A 352 5.38 -2.83 12.46
N ILE A 353 6.70 -2.59 12.40
CA ILE A 353 7.62 -3.41 11.60
C ILE A 353 7.68 -4.86 12.10
N SER A 354 7.67 -5.10 13.42
CA SER A 354 7.69 -6.46 13.95
C SER A 354 6.41 -7.26 13.65
N LEU A 355 5.29 -6.59 13.38
CA LEU A 355 3.96 -7.19 13.29
C LEU A 355 3.41 -7.25 11.86
N GLY A 356 3.43 -6.15 11.11
CA GLY A 356 2.83 -6.06 9.77
C GLY A 356 3.48 -6.98 8.73
N PRO A 357 4.78 -6.80 8.44
CA PRO A 357 5.54 -7.71 7.59
C PRO A 357 5.51 -9.18 8.06
N ALA A 358 5.40 -9.44 9.38
CA ALA A 358 5.29 -10.79 9.92
C ALA A 358 3.93 -11.44 9.62
N CYS A 359 2.82 -10.71 9.78
CA CYS A 359 1.49 -11.19 9.39
C CYS A 359 1.36 -11.33 7.87
N TRP A 360 2.00 -10.45 7.10
CA TRP A 360 2.07 -10.54 5.64
C TRP A 360 2.83 -11.80 5.17
N LEU A 361 3.96 -12.13 5.80
CA LEU A 361 4.69 -13.38 5.55
C LEU A 361 3.84 -14.61 5.86
N TRP A 362 3.06 -14.60 6.95
CA TRP A 362 2.13 -15.69 7.27
C TRP A 362 1.09 -15.93 6.17
N ASP A 363 0.44 -14.85 5.71
CA ASP A 363 -0.52 -14.92 4.63
C ASP A 363 0.12 -15.38 3.31
N PHE A 364 1.30 -14.87 2.96
CA PHE A 364 2.03 -15.34 1.79
C PHE A 364 2.35 -16.83 1.88
N LEU A 365 2.81 -17.33 3.02
CA LEU A 365 3.16 -18.74 3.18
C LEU A 365 1.93 -19.65 3.06
N ARG A 366 0.88 -19.39 3.85
CA ARG A 366 -0.31 -20.26 3.88
C ARG A 366 -1.07 -20.28 2.54
N ARG A 367 -1.11 -19.16 1.83
CA ARG A 367 -1.87 -19.01 0.58
C ARG A 367 -1.09 -19.45 -0.67
N SER A 368 0.23 -19.22 -0.70
CA SER A 368 1.11 -19.78 -1.76
C SER A 368 1.25 -21.31 -1.67
N ARG A 369 0.88 -21.91 -0.53
CA ARG A 369 1.02 -23.34 -0.22
C ARG A 369 2.45 -23.86 -0.32
N GLN A 370 3.44 -22.97 -0.13
CA GLN A 370 4.84 -23.39 0.00
C GLN A 370 5.09 -23.96 1.40
N ALA A 371 6.14 -24.77 1.52
CA ALA A 371 6.46 -25.48 2.76
C ALA A 371 7.32 -24.63 3.73
N GLY A 372 7.79 -23.46 3.30
CA GLY A 372 8.56 -22.53 4.13
C GLY A 372 9.28 -21.46 3.32
N PHE A 373 10.32 -20.91 3.93
CA PHE A 373 11.18 -19.85 3.42
C PHE A 373 12.64 -20.27 3.29
N PHE A 374 13.32 -19.74 2.28
CA PHE A 374 14.76 -19.79 2.11
C PHE A 374 15.32 -18.37 2.20
N LEU A 375 16.25 -18.13 3.13
CA LEU A 375 16.84 -16.83 3.38
C LEU A 375 18.37 -16.86 3.21
N PRO A 376 18.94 -16.16 2.20
CA PRO A 376 20.35 -15.80 2.17
C PRO A 376 20.70 -14.94 3.40
N LEU A 377 21.36 -15.54 4.40
CA LEU A 377 21.70 -14.89 5.67
C LEU A 377 23.17 -14.47 5.63
N SER A 378 23.42 -13.16 5.61
CA SER A 378 24.76 -12.58 5.42
C SER A 378 25.52 -12.25 6.72
N GLY A 379 24.84 -12.27 7.88
CA GLY A 379 25.43 -11.80 9.14
C GLY A 379 25.49 -10.26 9.26
N GLY A 380 24.80 -9.55 8.36
CA GLY A 380 24.52 -8.11 8.42
C GLY A 380 23.08 -7.79 8.83
N VAL A 381 22.80 -6.52 9.11
CA VAL A 381 21.53 -6.04 9.72
C VAL A 381 20.29 -6.45 8.93
N ASP A 382 20.30 -6.34 7.60
CA ASP A 382 19.09 -6.44 6.79
C ASP A 382 18.59 -7.88 6.66
N SER A 383 19.51 -8.83 6.41
CA SER A 383 19.15 -10.26 6.41
C SER A 383 18.83 -10.76 7.82
N ALA A 384 19.46 -10.19 8.86
CA ALA A 384 19.08 -10.44 10.25
C ALA A 384 17.68 -9.92 10.57
N ALA A 385 17.30 -8.74 10.07
CA ALA A 385 15.95 -8.19 10.19
C ALA A 385 14.92 -9.10 9.49
N THR A 386 15.20 -9.55 8.27
CA THR A 386 14.36 -10.53 7.56
C THR A 386 14.17 -11.82 8.38
N ALA A 387 15.24 -12.34 9.00
CA ALA A 387 15.15 -13.50 9.88
C ALA A 387 14.31 -13.24 11.15
N CYS A 388 14.43 -12.04 11.74
CA CYS A 388 13.63 -11.62 12.89
C CYS A 388 12.14 -11.49 12.56
N LEU A 389 11.78 -11.09 11.34
CA LEU A 389 10.38 -11.04 10.90
C LEU A 389 9.76 -12.44 10.78
N VAL A 390 10.50 -13.42 10.24
CA VAL A 390 10.05 -14.82 10.21
C VAL A 390 9.95 -15.39 11.63
N TYR A 391 10.86 -15.01 12.53
CA TYR A 391 10.77 -15.42 13.94
C TYR A 391 9.57 -14.76 14.65
N SER A 392 9.30 -13.47 14.41
CA SER A 392 8.10 -12.77 14.90
C SER A 392 6.81 -13.43 14.40
N MET A 393 6.77 -13.82 13.11
CA MET A 393 5.67 -14.61 12.54
C MET A 393 5.47 -15.93 13.31
N CYS A 394 6.56 -16.63 13.66
CA CYS A 394 6.47 -17.85 14.46
C CYS A 394 5.92 -17.60 15.88
N HIS A 395 6.28 -16.47 16.52
CA HIS A 395 5.69 -16.04 17.79
C HIS A 395 4.18 -15.78 17.66
N GLN A 396 3.76 -15.05 16.63
CA GLN A 396 2.34 -14.77 16.36
C GLN A 396 1.54 -16.06 16.13
N VAL A 397 2.08 -17.02 15.38
CA VAL A 397 1.44 -18.33 15.15
C VAL A 397 1.29 -19.12 16.46
N CYS A 398 2.33 -19.17 17.30
CA CYS A 398 2.25 -19.87 18.59
C CYS A 398 1.23 -19.22 19.53
N GLU A 399 1.20 -17.89 19.62
CA GLU A 399 0.26 -17.17 20.48
C GLU A 399 -1.19 -17.27 19.96
N ALA A 400 -1.43 -17.22 18.64
CA ALA A 400 -2.76 -17.44 18.06
C ALA A 400 -3.28 -18.86 18.33
N VAL A 401 -2.44 -19.89 18.16
CA VAL A 401 -2.79 -21.29 18.49
C VAL A 401 -3.07 -21.45 20.00
N LYS A 402 -2.27 -20.82 20.86
CA LYS A 402 -2.46 -20.81 22.32
C LYS A 402 -3.75 -20.10 22.76
N ARG A 403 -4.21 -19.10 22.01
CA ARG A 403 -5.54 -18.45 22.17
C ARG A 403 -6.70 -19.27 21.60
N GLY A 404 -6.43 -20.42 20.99
CA GLY A 404 -7.45 -21.32 20.45
C GLY A 404 -7.85 -21.04 18.99
N ASN A 405 -7.08 -20.26 18.22
CA ASN A 405 -7.36 -20.03 16.81
C ASN A 405 -7.18 -21.34 16.01
N LEU A 406 -8.31 -21.97 15.65
CA LEU A 406 -8.35 -23.25 14.95
C LEU A 406 -7.92 -23.16 13.49
N GLU A 407 -8.08 -21.99 12.85
CA GLU A 407 -7.73 -21.76 11.44
C GLU A 407 -6.20 -21.70 11.28
N VAL A 408 -5.53 -20.93 12.14
CA VAL A 408 -4.06 -20.88 12.21
C VAL A 408 -3.47 -22.26 12.56
N LEU A 409 -4.13 -23.01 13.46
CA LEU A 409 -3.73 -24.38 13.79
C LEU A 409 -3.89 -25.35 12.61
N ALA A 410 -4.95 -25.22 11.81
CA ALA A 410 -5.15 -26.03 10.61
C ALA A 410 -4.12 -25.69 9.52
N ASP A 411 -3.81 -24.41 9.33
CA ASP A 411 -2.85 -23.95 8.34
C ASP A 411 -1.41 -24.32 8.70
N VAL A 412 -0.98 -24.17 9.97
CA VAL A 412 0.38 -24.59 10.37
C VAL A 412 0.56 -26.11 10.21
N ARG A 413 -0.44 -26.92 10.54
CA ARG A 413 -0.44 -28.38 10.33
C ARG A 413 -0.35 -28.76 8.85
N THR A 414 -0.96 -27.96 7.98
CA THR A 414 -0.90 -28.12 6.52
C THR A 414 0.49 -27.76 5.99
N ILE A 415 1.05 -26.62 6.38
CA ILE A 415 2.37 -26.13 5.96
C ILE A 415 3.47 -27.12 6.36
N VAL A 416 3.49 -27.59 7.61
CA VAL A 416 4.50 -28.57 8.07
C VAL A 416 4.17 -30.03 7.73
N ASN A 417 3.03 -30.27 7.06
CA ASN A 417 2.49 -31.59 6.69
C ASN A 417 2.44 -32.61 7.87
N GLN A 418 1.99 -32.17 9.05
CA GLN A 418 1.85 -33.03 10.24
C GLN A 418 0.56 -32.71 11.01
N LEU A 419 -0.45 -33.58 10.89
CA LEU A 419 -1.78 -33.38 11.48
C LEU A 419 -1.79 -33.33 13.03
N SER A 420 -0.83 -33.99 13.68
CA SER A 420 -0.70 -34.00 15.15
C SER A 420 0.12 -32.83 15.70
N TYR A 421 0.73 -32.00 14.84
CA TYR A 421 1.58 -30.91 15.27
C TYR A 421 0.75 -29.77 15.89
N THR A 422 1.24 -29.21 16.99
CA THR A 422 0.66 -28.03 17.63
C THR A 422 1.84 -27.16 18.09
N PRO A 423 2.09 -26.00 17.46
CA PRO A 423 3.25 -25.18 17.80
C PRO A 423 3.13 -24.63 19.23
N GLN A 424 4.23 -24.69 19.97
CA GLN A 424 4.36 -24.22 21.35
C GLN A 424 5.63 -23.38 21.53
N ASP A 425 6.75 -23.83 20.95
CA ASP A 425 8.01 -23.09 20.88
C ASP A 425 8.18 -22.43 19.49
N PRO A 426 8.24 -21.08 19.41
CA PRO A 426 8.54 -20.37 18.17
C PRO A 426 9.82 -20.81 17.48
N ARG A 427 10.83 -21.28 18.24
CA ARG A 427 12.11 -21.77 17.69
C ARG A 427 11.94 -23.09 16.96
N GLU A 428 11.11 -23.98 17.49
CA GLU A 428 10.79 -25.26 16.85
C GLU A 428 10.00 -25.04 15.56
N LEU A 429 9.02 -24.14 15.58
CA LEU A 429 8.27 -23.75 14.39
C LEU A 429 9.19 -23.12 13.34
N CYS A 430 10.05 -22.18 13.75
CA CYS A 430 11.05 -21.54 12.88
C CYS A 430 11.99 -22.57 12.23
N GLY A 431 12.46 -23.59 12.96
CA GLY A 431 13.27 -24.67 12.41
C GLY A 431 12.57 -25.54 11.35
N ARG A 432 11.24 -25.58 11.37
CA ARG A 432 10.41 -26.27 10.36
C ARG A 432 10.16 -25.40 9.12
N VAL A 433 9.92 -24.10 9.30
CA VAL A 433 9.48 -23.20 8.20
C VAL A 433 10.59 -22.29 7.64
N LEU A 434 11.75 -22.17 8.28
CA LEU A 434 12.86 -21.31 7.82
C LEU A 434 14.15 -22.10 7.61
N THR A 435 14.67 -22.03 6.38
CA THR A 435 16.02 -22.45 6.02
C THR A 435 16.88 -21.20 5.78
N THR A 436 17.95 -21.01 6.55
CA THR A 436 18.91 -19.92 6.38
C THR A 436 20.18 -20.42 5.72
N CYS A 437 20.80 -19.61 4.84
CA CYS A 437 22.02 -20.01 4.16
C CYS A 437 23.06 -18.88 4.12
N TYR A 438 24.22 -19.13 4.74
CA TYR A 438 25.41 -18.28 4.61
C TYR A 438 26.29 -18.78 3.47
N MET A 439 26.59 -17.89 2.52
CA MET A 439 27.29 -18.20 1.26
C MET A 439 28.60 -17.43 1.17
N ALA A 440 29.64 -17.97 1.80
CA ALA A 440 30.98 -17.40 1.88
C ALA A 440 31.66 -17.32 0.50
N SER A 441 32.49 -16.31 0.29
CA SER A 441 33.58 -16.34 -0.70
C SER A 441 34.93 -16.26 0.01
N GLU A 442 36.03 -16.34 -0.74
CA GLU A 442 37.41 -16.19 -0.24
C GLU A 442 37.70 -14.82 0.42
N ASN A 443 36.78 -13.86 0.24
CA ASN A 443 36.83 -12.51 0.81
C ASN A 443 36.02 -12.37 2.11
N SER A 444 35.17 -13.35 2.45
CA SER A 444 34.26 -13.27 3.59
C SER A 444 34.99 -13.52 4.92
N SER A 445 34.65 -12.74 5.95
CA SER A 445 35.26 -12.87 7.27
C SER A 445 34.66 -14.04 8.06
N GLN A 446 35.45 -14.58 8.99
CA GLN A 446 34.94 -15.54 9.97
C GLN A 446 33.83 -14.91 10.84
N GLU A 447 33.90 -13.60 11.09
CA GLU A 447 32.95 -12.90 11.95
C GLU A 447 31.54 -12.80 11.33
N THR A 448 31.40 -12.51 10.03
CA THR A 448 30.07 -12.52 9.37
C THR A 448 29.47 -13.93 9.37
N CYS A 449 30.31 -14.94 9.14
CA CYS A 449 29.94 -16.35 9.19
C CYS A 449 29.45 -16.78 10.59
N ASP A 450 30.15 -16.36 11.64
CA ASP A 450 29.80 -16.66 13.03
C ASP A 450 28.52 -15.94 13.45
N ARG A 451 28.37 -14.64 13.14
CA ARG A 451 27.13 -13.88 13.40
C ARG A 451 25.91 -14.50 12.74
N ALA A 452 26.03 -14.92 11.47
CA ALA A 452 24.95 -15.60 10.76
C ALA A 452 24.57 -16.93 11.42
N ARG A 453 25.56 -17.72 11.85
CA ARG A 453 25.36 -19.02 12.52
C ARG A 453 24.72 -18.87 13.90
N GLU A 454 25.21 -17.92 14.71
CA GLU A 454 24.68 -17.64 16.05
C GLU A 454 23.22 -17.21 16.01
N LEU A 455 22.87 -16.27 15.11
CA LEU A 455 21.48 -15.83 14.95
C LEU A 455 20.59 -17.00 14.50
N ALA A 456 21.04 -17.79 13.52
CA ALA A 456 20.30 -18.95 13.02
C ALA A 456 20.03 -20.00 14.11
N GLN A 457 21.00 -20.23 15.01
CA GLN A 457 20.86 -21.11 16.18
C GLN A 457 19.90 -20.53 17.24
N GLN A 458 19.93 -19.21 17.48
CA GLN A 458 19.04 -18.56 18.44
C GLN A 458 17.58 -18.62 17.98
N ILE A 459 17.28 -18.29 16.71
CA ILE A 459 15.92 -18.39 16.17
C ILE A 459 15.48 -19.83 15.86
N GLY A 460 16.40 -20.81 15.82
CA GLY A 460 16.11 -22.23 15.59
C GLY A 460 16.04 -22.69 14.12
N SER A 461 16.33 -21.81 13.15
CA SER A 461 16.25 -22.11 11.71
C SER A 461 17.18 -23.24 11.26
N HIS A 462 16.82 -23.94 10.18
CA HIS A 462 17.74 -24.89 9.53
C HIS A 462 18.85 -24.12 8.81
N HIS A 463 20.06 -24.11 9.38
CA HIS A 463 21.18 -23.32 8.86
C HIS A 463 22.11 -24.12 7.94
N ILE A 464 22.50 -23.51 6.82
CA ILE A 464 23.42 -24.05 5.82
C ILE A 464 24.60 -23.08 5.65
N GLY A 465 25.83 -23.56 5.80
CA GLY A 465 27.04 -22.81 5.46
C GLY A 465 27.73 -23.43 4.25
N LEU A 466 28.07 -22.63 3.24
CA LEU A 466 28.77 -23.08 2.03
C LEU A 466 29.74 -22.02 1.48
N HIS A 467 30.68 -22.47 0.63
CA HIS A 467 31.61 -21.60 -0.10
C HIS A 467 31.26 -21.56 -1.59
N ILE A 468 31.20 -20.36 -2.18
CA ILE A 468 30.85 -20.14 -3.59
C ILE A 468 32.06 -20.17 -4.54
N ASP A 469 33.27 -20.12 -4.00
CA ASP A 469 34.52 -19.96 -4.76
C ASP A 469 34.74 -21.00 -5.87
N PRO A 470 34.40 -22.31 -5.69
CA PRO A 470 34.52 -23.27 -6.78
C PRO A 470 33.66 -22.90 -8.01
N VAL A 471 32.46 -22.35 -7.79
CA VAL A 471 31.54 -21.93 -8.85
C VAL A 471 32.01 -20.62 -9.49
N VAL A 472 32.44 -19.65 -8.67
CA VAL A 472 33.00 -18.37 -9.15
C VAL A 472 34.26 -18.62 -10.00
N LYS A 473 35.17 -19.48 -9.53
CA LYS A 473 36.41 -19.84 -10.26
C LYS A 473 36.13 -20.60 -11.55
N ALA A 474 35.10 -21.45 -11.58
CA ALA A 474 34.66 -22.09 -12.83
C ALA A 474 34.13 -21.07 -13.87
N LEU A 475 33.31 -20.11 -13.43
CA LEU A 475 32.76 -19.06 -14.31
C LEU A 475 33.83 -18.10 -14.83
N VAL A 476 34.72 -17.62 -13.96
CA VAL A 476 35.85 -16.75 -14.35
C VAL A 476 36.85 -17.53 -15.22
N GLY A 477 37.11 -18.80 -14.90
CA GLY A 477 37.96 -19.68 -15.70
C GLY A 477 37.42 -19.88 -17.12
N LEU A 478 36.10 -20.05 -17.29
CA LEU A 478 35.45 -20.12 -18.60
C LEU A 478 35.60 -18.81 -19.38
N PHE A 479 35.40 -17.65 -18.73
CA PHE A 479 35.63 -16.34 -19.35
C PHE A 479 37.08 -16.20 -19.83
N SER A 480 38.06 -16.55 -19.00
CA SER A 480 39.48 -16.49 -19.35
C SER A 480 39.86 -17.46 -20.47
N LEU A 481 39.27 -18.67 -20.49
CA LEU A 481 39.47 -19.66 -21.56
C LEU A 481 38.96 -19.17 -22.92
N VAL A 482 37.80 -18.48 -22.95
CA VAL A 482 37.16 -18.00 -24.19
C VAL A 482 37.77 -16.69 -24.68
N THR A 483 38.17 -15.78 -23.78
CA THR A 483 38.64 -14.42 -24.14
C THR A 483 40.15 -14.26 -24.15
N GLY A 484 40.90 -15.17 -23.50
CA GLY A 484 42.33 -15.03 -23.25
C GLY A 484 42.68 -13.99 -22.17
N ALA A 485 41.70 -13.32 -21.55
CA ALA A 485 41.90 -12.28 -20.55
C ALA A 485 41.43 -12.73 -19.16
N SER A 486 42.23 -12.47 -18.12
CA SER A 486 41.87 -12.78 -16.73
C SER A 486 41.59 -11.47 -15.96
N PRO A 487 40.32 -11.18 -15.60
CA PRO A 487 39.98 -10.00 -14.81
C PRO A 487 40.60 -10.06 -13.41
N ARG A 488 40.88 -8.90 -12.81
CA ARG A 488 41.46 -8.77 -11.47
C ARG A 488 40.65 -7.84 -10.57
N PHE A 489 40.71 -8.06 -9.26
CA PHE A 489 40.21 -7.10 -8.26
C PHE A 489 41.09 -5.84 -8.25
N ALA A 490 40.55 -4.71 -7.79
CA ALA A 490 41.26 -3.42 -7.73
C ALA A 490 42.55 -3.51 -6.89
N VAL A 491 42.47 -4.17 -5.72
CA VAL A 491 43.63 -4.51 -4.86
C VAL A 491 44.68 -5.41 -5.51
N HIS A 492 44.43 -5.95 -6.70
CA HIS A 492 45.36 -6.74 -7.51
C HIS A 492 45.70 -6.07 -8.85
N GLY A 493 45.44 -4.76 -8.97
CA GLY A 493 45.74 -3.94 -10.14
C GLY A 493 44.76 -4.10 -11.31
N GLY A 494 43.55 -4.60 -11.07
CA GLY A 494 42.46 -4.58 -12.04
C GLY A 494 41.79 -3.20 -12.11
N SER A 495 41.13 -2.91 -13.23
CA SER A 495 40.31 -1.70 -13.38
C SER A 495 39.00 -1.76 -12.59
N ASP A 496 38.39 -0.61 -12.30
CA ASP A 496 37.07 -0.50 -11.64
C ASP A 496 36.01 -1.39 -12.30
N ARG A 497 36.07 -1.53 -13.63
CA ARG A 497 35.17 -2.38 -14.42
C ARG A 497 35.38 -3.87 -14.15
N GLU A 498 36.62 -4.33 -14.03
CA GLU A 498 36.94 -5.72 -13.69
C GLU A 498 36.56 -6.02 -12.24
N ASN A 499 36.90 -5.10 -11.34
CA ASN A 499 36.60 -5.18 -9.92
C ASN A 499 35.11 -5.33 -9.68
N LEU A 500 34.31 -4.40 -10.23
CA LEU A 500 32.85 -4.45 -10.21
C LEU A 500 32.31 -5.73 -10.88
N ALA A 501 32.89 -6.19 -11.99
CA ALA A 501 32.46 -7.43 -12.64
C ALA A 501 32.66 -8.67 -11.74
N LEU A 502 33.80 -8.78 -11.05
CA LEU A 502 34.09 -9.89 -10.13
C LEU A 502 33.18 -9.90 -8.89
N GLN A 503 32.86 -8.73 -8.33
CA GLN A 503 31.85 -8.59 -7.27
C GLN A 503 30.46 -9.02 -7.77
N ASN A 504 30.04 -8.54 -8.95
CA ASN A 504 28.76 -8.90 -9.56
C ASN A 504 28.64 -10.42 -9.82
N VAL A 505 29.73 -11.11 -10.22
CA VAL A 505 29.71 -12.57 -10.42
C VAL A 505 29.44 -13.28 -9.09
N GLN A 506 30.13 -12.92 -8.01
CA GLN A 506 29.87 -13.48 -6.67
C GLN A 506 28.42 -13.25 -6.24
N ALA A 507 27.90 -12.03 -6.42
CA ALA A 507 26.53 -11.66 -6.04
C ALA A 507 25.46 -12.47 -6.81
N ARG A 508 25.64 -12.70 -8.11
CA ARG A 508 24.73 -13.51 -8.93
C ARG A 508 24.83 -15.01 -8.67
N VAL A 509 26.04 -15.53 -8.39
CA VAL A 509 26.22 -16.94 -8.00
C VAL A 509 25.44 -17.26 -6.72
N ARG A 510 25.42 -16.36 -5.74
CA ARG A 510 24.60 -16.51 -4.53
C ARG A 510 23.10 -16.62 -4.84
N MET A 511 22.58 -15.85 -5.79
CA MET A 511 21.18 -15.96 -6.23
C MET A 511 20.88 -17.32 -6.88
N VAL A 512 21.73 -17.79 -7.79
CA VAL A 512 21.56 -19.11 -8.44
C VAL A 512 21.58 -20.25 -7.40
N ILE A 513 22.48 -20.18 -6.42
CA ILE A 513 22.54 -21.14 -5.31
C ILE A 513 21.29 -21.03 -4.42
N ALA A 514 20.83 -19.81 -4.11
CA ALA A 514 19.64 -19.62 -3.28
C ALA A 514 18.40 -20.29 -3.87
N TYR A 515 18.12 -20.10 -5.16
CA TYR A 515 17.01 -20.76 -5.83
C TYR A 515 17.17 -22.28 -5.93
N LEU A 516 18.38 -22.79 -6.16
CA LEU A 516 18.65 -24.24 -6.16
C LEU A 516 18.33 -24.88 -4.80
N PHE A 517 18.75 -24.25 -3.70
CA PHE A 517 18.45 -24.74 -2.35
C PHE A 517 16.99 -24.50 -1.94
N ALA A 518 16.35 -23.43 -2.40
CA ALA A 518 14.93 -23.21 -2.18
C ALA A 518 14.06 -24.31 -2.81
N GLN A 519 14.46 -24.81 -3.98
CA GLN A 519 13.79 -25.91 -4.68
C GLN A 519 14.15 -27.30 -4.13
N LEU A 520 15.40 -27.54 -3.69
CA LEU A 520 15.88 -28.89 -3.38
C LEU A 520 16.29 -29.16 -1.93
N SER A 521 16.36 -28.17 -1.04
CA SER A 521 16.78 -28.41 0.36
C SER A 521 15.76 -29.16 1.20
N LEU A 522 14.47 -29.12 0.86
CA LEU A 522 13.45 -29.98 1.47
C LEU A 522 13.55 -31.41 0.91
N TRP A 523 13.68 -31.55 -0.40
CA TRP A 523 13.91 -32.83 -1.07
C TRP A 523 15.12 -33.59 -0.50
N SER A 524 16.26 -32.91 -0.27
CA SER A 524 17.45 -33.54 0.31
C SER A 524 17.28 -33.96 1.77
N ARG A 525 16.25 -33.44 2.47
CA ARG A 525 15.81 -33.83 3.81
C ARG A 525 14.65 -34.85 3.79
N GLY A 526 14.22 -35.32 2.62
CA GLY A 526 13.07 -36.22 2.46
C GLY A 526 11.71 -35.57 2.70
N ALA A 527 11.63 -34.24 2.69
CA ALA A 527 10.40 -33.47 2.86
C ALA A 527 9.82 -33.01 1.50
N PRO A 528 8.49 -32.99 1.33
CA PRO A 528 7.85 -32.46 0.13
C PRO A 528 7.80 -30.92 0.13
N GLY A 529 7.54 -30.35 -1.06
CA GLY A 529 7.33 -28.91 -1.24
C GLY A 529 8.61 -28.12 -1.59
N GLY A 530 8.42 -26.84 -1.89
CA GLY A 530 9.49 -25.87 -2.09
C GLY A 530 9.47 -24.77 -1.02
N LEU A 531 10.49 -23.92 -1.05
CA LEU A 531 10.63 -22.75 -0.19
C LEU A 531 10.51 -21.47 -1.02
N LEU A 532 9.88 -20.42 -0.48
CA LEU A 532 9.94 -19.06 -1.04
C LEU A 532 11.29 -18.43 -0.73
N VAL A 533 11.99 -17.92 -1.74
CA VAL A 533 13.22 -17.13 -1.54
C VAL A 533 12.86 -15.76 -0.99
N LEU A 534 13.42 -15.41 0.16
CA LEU A 534 13.27 -14.10 0.78
C LEU A 534 14.41 -13.15 0.36
N GLY A 535 14.05 -11.98 -0.13
CA GLY A 535 14.97 -10.86 -0.37
C GLY A 535 15.20 -10.02 0.88
N SER A 536 16.33 -9.32 0.92
CA SER A 536 16.73 -8.45 2.05
C SER A 536 17.31 -7.10 1.60
N ALA A 537 16.92 -6.58 0.44
CA ALA A 537 17.23 -5.19 0.07
C ALA A 537 16.28 -4.23 0.81
N ASN A 538 16.78 -3.12 1.35
CA ASN A 538 15.94 -2.09 1.99
C ASN A 538 15.48 -1.00 1.00
N VAL A 539 14.63 -0.07 1.46
CA VAL A 539 14.03 0.96 0.61
C VAL A 539 15.02 2.01 0.11
N ASP A 540 16.07 2.31 0.89
CA ASP A 540 17.04 3.37 0.60
C ASP A 540 18.06 2.89 -0.45
N GLU A 541 18.57 1.66 -0.31
CA GLU A 541 19.37 0.97 -1.33
C GLU A 541 18.58 0.80 -2.64
N SER A 542 17.30 0.41 -2.55
CA SER A 542 16.42 0.27 -3.71
C SER A 542 16.20 1.61 -4.42
N LEU A 543 16.13 2.73 -3.68
CA LEU A 543 15.95 4.07 -4.22
C LEU A 543 17.19 4.55 -4.99
N LEU A 544 18.39 4.36 -4.42
CA LEU A 544 19.65 4.69 -5.11
C LEU A 544 19.99 3.66 -6.20
N GLY A 545 19.37 2.48 -6.13
CA GLY A 545 19.70 1.29 -6.92
C GLY A 545 21.09 0.74 -6.58
N TYR A 546 21.49 0.81 -5.31
CA TYR A 546 22.72 0.27 -4.76
C TYR A 546 22.58 -1.25 -4.51
N LEU A 547 22.55 -2.00 -5.61
CA LEU A 547 22.39 -3.47 -5.64
C LEU A 547 22.90 -4.02 -6.97
N THR A 548 23.30 -5.31 -7.01
CA THR A 548 23.65 -5.96 -8.27
C THR A 548 22.37 -6.45 -8.96
N LYS A 549 22.15 -6.05 -10.22
CA LYS A 549 20.98 -6.55 -10.96
C LYS A 549 21.07 -8.07 -11.12
N TYR A 550 20.06 -8.77 -10.61
CA TYR A 550 19.93 -10.23 -10.49
C TYR A 550 20.86 -10.93 -9.47
N ASP A 551 21.21 -10.26 -8.37
CA ASP A 551 21.73 -10.90 -7.15
C ASP A 551 20.59 -11.31 -6.19
N CYS A 552 20.91 -11.54 -4.90
CA CYS A 552 19.93 -11.89 -3.86
C CYS A 552 18.92 -10.76 -3.51
N SER A 553 19.04 -9.57 -4.09
CA SER A 553 17.95 -8.56 -4.13
C SER A 553 16.79 -8.99 -5.04
N SER A 554 17.03 -9.97 -5.92
CA SER A 554 16.05 -10.64 -6.79
C SER A 554 15.68 -12.00 -6.19
N ALA A 555 14.50 -12.03 -5.59
CA ALA A 555 13.92 -13.12 -4.80
C ALA A 555 12.42 -13.24 -5.14
N ASP A 556 11.68 -14.12 -4.45
CA ASP A 556 10.24 -14.27 -4.69
C ASP A 556 9.45 -13.13 -4.03
N ILE A 557 9.79 -12.82 -2.77
CA ILE A 557 9.20 -11.71 -1.99
C ILE A 557 10.25 -11.05 -1.09
N ASN A 558 10.06 -9.76 -0.77
CA ASN A 558 10.94 -9.01 0.13
C ASN A 558 10.14 -8.31 1.25
N PRO A 559 10.17 -8.80 2.50
CA PRO A 559 9.39 -8.22 3.60
C PRO A 559 9.98 -6.90 4.14
N ILE A 560 11.20 -6.49 3.73
CA ILE A 560 11.85 -5.26 4.22
C ILE A 560 12.10 -4.19 3.14
N GLY A 561 11.81 -4.48 1.86
CA GLY A 561 12.07 -3.54 0.75
C GLY A 561 11.25 -2.25 0.76
N GLY A 562 10.25 -2.14 1.63
CA GLY A 562 9.55 -0.90 1.93
C GLY A 562 10.03 -0.15 3.17
N ILE A 563 11.09 -0.59 3.86
CA ILE A 563 11.51 -0.08 5.18
C ILE A 563 12.87 0.63 5.09
N SER A 564 13.03 1.73 5.83
CA SER A 564 14.29 2.50 5.91
C SER A 564 15.39 1.76 6.68
N LYS A 565 16.67 1.96 6.31
CA LYS A 565 17.81 1.36 7.02
C LYS A 565 17.85 1.79 8.49
N THR A 566 17.47 3.04 8.77
CA THR A 566 17.36 3.57 10.13
C THR A 566 16.32 2.83 10.95
N ASP A 567 15.17 2.51 10.36
CA ASP A 567 14.10 1.78 11.05
C ASP A 567 14.40 0.29 11.19
N LEU A 568 15.12 -0.31 10.22
CA LEU A 568 15.60 -1.68 10.35
C LEU A 568 16.58 -1.83 11.53
N ARG A 569 17.48 -0.86 11.75
CA ARG A 569 18.35 -0.85 12.93
C ARG A 569 17.54 -0.73 14.23
N ALA A 570 16.53 0.14 14.29
CA ALA A 570 15.65 0.28 15.45
C ALA A 570 14.80 -0.97 15.72
N PHE A 571 14.29 -1.61 14.67
CA PHE A 571 13.56 -2.88 14.75
C PHE A 571 14.44 -4.04 15.22
N VAL A 572 15.68 -4.15 14.71
CA VAL A 572 16.63 -5.17 15.17
C VAL A 572 17.01 -4.95 16.64
N GLN A 573 17.13 -3.69 17.10
CA GLN A 573 17.30 -3.39 18.54
C GLN A 573 16.08 -3.85 19.37
N LEU A 574 14.86 -3.57 18.92
CA LEU A 574 13.65 -4.10 19.57
C LEU A 574 13.68 -5.64 19.64
N CYS A 575 14.21 -6.33 18.62
CA CYS A 575 14.32 -7.79 18.62
C CYS A 575 15.34 -8.35 19.61
N VAL A 576 16.43 -7.62 19.93
CA VAL A 576 17.36 -7.98 21.01
C VAL A 576 16.58 -8.15 22.32
N GLU A 577 15.73 -7.17 22.64
CA GLU A 577 15.02 -7.07 23.91
C GLU A 577 13.74 -7.92 23.94
N ARG A 578 12.89 -7.83 22.91
CA ARG A 578 11.59 -8.52 22.83
C ARG A 578 11.74 -10.02 22.63
N PHE A 579 12.70 -10.44 21.81
CA PHE A 579 12.88 -11.85 21.41
C PHE A 579 14.09 -12.52 22.06
N GLN A 580 14.87 -11.80 22.88
CA GLN A 580 16.03 -12.30 23.62
C GLN A 580 17.08 -12.93 22.68
N LEU A 581 17.43 -12.19 21.62
CA LEU A 581 18.36 -12.58 20.55
C LEU A 581 19.71 -11.82 20.66
N PRO A 582 20.62 -12.20 21.58
CA PRO A 582 21.86 -11.46 21.79
C PRO A 582 22.81 -11.45 20.59
N ALA A 583 22.70 -12.38 19.62
CA ALA A 583 23.49 -12.32 18.38
C ALA A 583 23.22 -11.03 17.57
N LEU A 584 22.06 -10.40 17.74
CA LEU A 584 21.74 -9.15 17.07
C LEU A 584 22.59 -7.96 17.57
N GLN A 585 23.14 -8.03 18.79
CA GLN A 585 24.00 -6.97 19.34
C GLN A 585 25.31 -6.86 18.55
N SER A 586 25.95 -8.00 18.25
CA SER A 586 27.19 -8.01 17.44
C SER A 586 26.92 -7.65 15.98
N ILE A 587 25.73 -7.98 15.45
CA ILE A 587 25.29 -7.57 14.11
C ILE A 587 25.02 -6.05 14.02
N LEU A 588 24.42 -5.44 15.05
CA LEU A 588 24.19 -3.99 15.10
C LEU A 588 25.47 -3.17 15.29
N ALA A 589 26.44 -3.72 16.03
CA ALA A 589 27.74 -3.09 16.30
C ALA A 589 28.73 -3.24 15.13
N ALA A 590 28.56 -4.24 14.26
CA ALA A 590 29.41 -4.43 13.09
C ALA A 590 29.25 -3.28 12.07
N PRO A 591 30.34 -2.86 11.40
CA PRO A 591 30.25 -1.89 10.31
C PRO A 591 29.49 -2.49 9.11
N ALA A 592 28.65 -1.68 8.47
CA ALA A 592 27.92 -2.07 7.26
C ALA A 592 28.88 -2.06 6.07
N THR A 593 29.21 -3.25 5.57
CA THR A 593 30.22 -3.47 4.53
C THR A 593 29.85 -4.66 3.65
N ALA A 594 30.19 -4.59 2.36
CA ALA A 594 30.08 -5.70 1.42
C ALA A 594 31.42 -6.45 1.31
N GLU A 595 31.53 -7.64 1.90
CA GLU A 595 32.72 -8.52 1.83
C GLU A 595 32.85 -9.22 0.44
N LEU A 596 32.88 -8.42 -0.63
CA LEU A 596 32.98 -8.87 -2.03
C LEU A 596 34.36 -8.65 -2.64
N GLU A 597 35.20 -7.82 -2.03
CA GLU A 597 36.60 -7.57 -2.42
C GLU A 597 37.59 -8.16 -1.40
N PRO A 598 38.81 -8.55 -1.82
CA PRO A 598 39.84 -9.01 -0.89
C PRO A 598 40.24 -7.92 0.12
N LEU A 599 40.35 -8.29 1.39
CA LEU A 599 40.66 -7.37 2.49
C LEU A 599 42.04 -6.70 2.32
N ALA A 600 42.06 -5.38 2.12
CA ALA A 600 43.28 -4.60 2.08
C ALA A 600 43.96 -4.63 3.46
N HIS A 601 45.15 -5.24 3.55
CA HIS A 601 45.91 -5.42 4.80
C HIS A 601 45.12 -6.09 5.95
N GLY A 602 44.16 -6.97 5.62
CA GLY A 602 43.33 -7.65 6.62
C GLY A 602 42.27 -6.76 7.28
N ARG A 603 41.95 -5.60 6.68
CA ARG A 603 40.82 -4.75 7.07
C ARG A 603 39.84 -4.66 5.90
N VAL A 604 38.57 -4.44 6.23
CA VAL A 604 37.52 -4.21 5.22
C VAL A 604 37.79 -2.85 4.54
N SER A 605 37.71 -2.81 3.22
CA SER A 605 38.27 -1.70 2.44
C SER A 605 37.39 -0.45 2.41
N GLN A 606 36.07 -0.57 2.60
CA GLN A 606 35.10 0.51 2.47
C GLN A 606 33.76 0.13 3.12
N THR A 607 33.00 1.12 3.61
CA THR A 607 31.62 0.96 4.08
C THR A 607 30.59 1.28 2.99
N ASP A 608 29.37 0.77 3.14
CA ASP A 608 28.29 0.98 2.16
C ASP A 608 28.00 2.48 1.93
N GLU A 609 28.04 3.30 2.99
CA GLU A 609 27.78 4.75 2.90
C GLU A 609 28.90 5.49 2.15
N GLU A 610 30.15 5.05 2.28
CA GLU A 610 31.30 5.61 1.56
C GLU A 610 31.23 5.29 0.06
N ASP A 611 30.82 4.07 -0.33
CA ASP A 611 30.66 3.70 -1.76
C ASP A 611 29.40 4.33 -2.38
N MET A 612 28.31 4.40 -1.62
CA MET A 612 27.15 5.21 -1.99
C MET A 612 27.49 6.71 -2.08
N GLY A 613 28.51 7.20 -1.36
CA GLY A 613 28.90 8.61 -1.31
C GLY A 613 27.87 9.48 -0.59
N MET A 614 27.05 8.87 0.26
CA MET A 614 25.97 9.50 1.04
C MET A 614 25.52 8.54 2.14
N THR A 615 25.13 9.11 3.27
CA THR A 615 24.63 8.33 4.41
C THR A 615 23.19 7.84 4.19
N TYR A 616 22.79 6.79 4.89
CA TYR A 616 21.40 6.32 4.93
C TYR A 616 20.45 7.41 5.46
N ALA A 617 20.90 8.24 6.40
CA ALA A 617 20.12 9.36 6.92
C ALA A 617 19.81 10.40 5.82
N GLU A 618 20.81 10.74 4.99
CA GLU A 618 20.62 11.61 3.82
C GLU A 618 19.72 10.96 2.76
N LEU A 619 19.91 9.65 2.48
CA LEU A 619 19.07 8.90 1.54
C LEU A 619 17.59 8.93 1.91
N SER A 620 17.23 8.71 3.17
CA SER A 620 15.84 8.81 3.60
C SER A 620 15.29 10.24 3.50
N VAL A 621 16.12 11.28 3.65
CA VAL A 621 15.73 12.68 3.37
C VAL A 621 15.50 12.91 1.87
N TYR A 622 16.41 12.46 1.00
CA TYR A 622 16.22 12.56 -0.46
C TYR A 622 14.97 11.81 -0.92
N GLY A 623 14.72 10.61 -0.39
CA GLY A 623 13.53 9.80 -0.66
C GLY A 623 12.24 10.54 -0.28
N ARG A 624 12.14 11.03 0.95
CA ARG A 624 10.98 11.81 1.43
C ARG A 624 10.77 13.09 0.62
N LEU A 625 11.83 13.86 0.34
CA LEU A 625 11.71 15.06 -0.49
C LEU A 625 11.22 14.75 -1.91
N ARG A 626 11.84 13.76 -2.57
CA ARG A 626 11.49 13.30 -3.92
C ARG A 626 10.05 12.79 -4.04
N LYS A 627 9.61 11.91 -3.12
CA LYS A 627 8.36 11.16 -3.26
C LYS A 627 7.20 11.72 -2.43
N VAL A 628 7.44 12.17 -1.20
CA VAL A 628 6.40 12.78 -0.35
C VAL A 628 6.21 14.25 -0.74
N ALA A 629 7.28 15.06 -0.67
CA ALA A 629 7.24 16.49 -1.01
C ALA A 629 7.35 16.79 -2.53
N LYS A 630 7.33 15.75 -3.37
CA LYS A 630 7.26 15.81 -4.85
C LYS A 630 8.38 16.63 -5.53
N THR A 631 9.56 16.76 -4.92
CA THR A 631 10.61 17.63 -5.46
C THR A 631 11.46 17.00 -6.56
N GLY A 632 11.63 17.72 -7.69
CA GLY A 632 12.72 17.49 -8.64
C GLY A 632 14.07 18.06 -8.14
N PRO A 633 15.16 17.99 -8.93
CA PRO A 633 16.50 18.37 -8.49
C PRO A 633 16.61 19.79 -7.94
N TYR A 634 16.09 20.78 -8.69
CA TYR A 634 16.17 22.18 -8.28
C TYR A 634 15.37 22.47 -7.01
N SER A 635 14.13 21.95 -6.91
CA SER A 635 13.29 22.13 -5.71
C SER A 635 13.85 21.41 -4.49
N MET A 636 14.54 20.27 -4.67
CA MET A 636 15.23 19.56 -3.60
C MET A 636 16.42 20.38 -3.10
N PHE A 637 17.26 20.89 -4.02
CA PHE A 637 18.35 21.81 -3.72
C PHE A 637 17.87 23.01 -2.89
N CYS A 638 16.84 23.74 -3.37
CA CYS A 638 16.31 24.90 -2.66
C CYS A 638 15.82 24.60 -1.24
N LYS A 639 15.21 23.42 -0.99
CA LYS A 639 14.82 23.01 0.37
C LYS A 639 16.02 22.64 1.24
N LEU A 640 16.98 21.89 0.69
CA LEU A 640 18.16 21.45 1.43
C LEU A 640 19.12 22.59 1.77
N LEU A 641 19.14 23.67 0.98
CA LEU A 641 19.86 24.90 1.33
C LEU A 641 19.41 25.51 2.67
N ASP A 642 18.13 25.38 3.01
CA ASP A 642 17.60 25.87 4.29
C ASP A 642 17.72 24.78 5.38
N MET A 643 17.39 23.52 5.06
CA MET A 643 17.46 22.42 6.03
C MET A 643 18.89 22.11 6.50
N TRP A 644 19.91 22.33 5.65
CA TRP A 644 21.32 22.00 5.92
C TRP A 644 22.23 23.24 5.96
N ARG A 645 21.65 24.44 6.10
CA ARG A 645 22.35 25.73 6.17
C ARG A 645 23.54 25.78 7.14
N ASP A 646 23.45 25.07 8.25
CA ASP A 646 24.47 25.09 9.32
C ASP A 646 25.50 23.95 9.16
N THR A 647 25.27 23.02 8.22
CA THR A 647 26.09 21.80 8.00
C THR A 647 26.71 21.70 6.61
N CYS A 648 26.21 22.44 5.61
CA CYS A 648 26.64 22.38 4.21
C CYS A 648 26.58 23.77 3.56
N SER A 649 27.62 24.14 2.80
CA SER A 649 27.57 25.32 1.94
C SER A 649 26.63 25.09 0.74
N PRO A 650 26.17 26.15 0.05
CA PRO A 650 25.32 26.01 -1.12
C PRO A 650 25.90 25.08 -2.18
N ARG A 651 27.21 25.18 -2.45
CA ARG A 651 27.94 24.28 -3.35
C ARG A 651 27.92 22.82 -2.89
N GLN A 652 28.13 22.53 -1.60
CA GLN A 652 28.06 21.15 -1.08
C GLN A 652 26.65 20.55 -1.21
N VAL A 653 25.60 21.35 -1.01
CA VAL A 653 24.22 20.91 -1.25
C VAL A 653 23.98 20.63 -2.74
N ALA A 654 24.50 21.48 -3.64
CA ALA A 654 24.41 21.27 -5.09
C ALA A 654 25.07 19.94 -5.50
N ASP A 655 26.31 19.69 -5.06
CA ASP A 655 27.06 18.48 -5.37
C ASP A 655 26.35 17.21 -4.86
N LYS A 656 25.83 17.24 -3.62
CA LYS A 656 25.05 16.15 -3.02
C LYS A 656 23.77 15.84 -3.82
N VAL A 657 22.97 16.85 -4.16
CA VAL A 657 21.73 16.68 -4.95
C VAL A 657 22.05 16.16 -6.35
N LYS A 658 23.11 16.66 -7.00
CA LYS A 658 23.56 16.19 -8.30
C LYS A 658 24.02 14.73 -8.27
N CYS A 659 24.79 14.35 -7.25
CA CYS A 659 25.21 12.96 -7.03
C CYS A 659 23.99 12.03 -6.89
N PHE A 660 23.04 12.38 -6.00
CA PHE A 660 21.81 11.61 -5.79
C PHE A 660 21.00 11.43 -7.08
N PHE A 661 20.62 12.50 -7.77
CA PHE A 661 19.81 12.39 -9.00
C PHE A 661 20.54 11.67 -10.14
N SER A 662 21.87 11.81 -10.23
CA SER A 662 22.68 11.06 -11.20
C SER A 662 22.65 9.55 -10.90
N LYS A 663 22.98 9.13 -9.67
CA LYS A 663 22.96 7.71 -9.26
C LYS A 663 21.55 7.10 -9.37
N TYR A 664 20.52 7.78 -8.84
CA TYR A 664 19.10 7.39 -8.98
C TYR A 664 18.71 7.17 -10.45
N SER A 665 19.01 8.12 -11.33
CA SER A 665 18.56 8.05 -12.73
C SER A 665 19.32 7.04 -13.57
N MET A 666 20.62 6.82 -13.31
CA MET A 666 21.40 5.74 -13.92
C MET A 666 20.88 4.36 -13.50
N ASN A 667 20.57 4.18 -12.22
CA ASN A 667 20.18 2.88 -11.68
C ASN A 667 18.68 2.56 -11.76
N ARG A 668 17.81 3.49 -12.16
CA ARG A 668 16.34 3.27 -12.16
C ARG A 668 15.91 2.02 -12.93
N HIS A 669 16.63 1.66 -13.99
CA HIS A 669 16.43 0.41 -14.76
C HIS A 669 16.56 -0.89 -13.94
N LYS A 670 17.10 -0.87 -12.72
CA LYS A 670 17.11 -2.01 -11.78
C LYS A 670 15.75 -2.19 -11.11
N MET A 671 15.04 -1.08 -10.87
CA MET A 671 13.79 -1.03 -10.11
C MET A 671 12.61 -1.69 -10.84
N THR A 672 12.65 -1.71 -12.18
CA THR A 672 11.63 -2.34 -13.04
C THR A 672 11.58 -3.88 -12.92
N THR A 673 12.60 -4.49 -12.32
CA THR A 673 12.70 -5.94 -12.12
C THR A 673 13.11 -6.29 -10.69
N LEU A 674 12.90 -5.39 -9.71
CA LEU A 674 13.18 -5.71 -8.31
C LEU A 674 12.02 -6.55 -7.73
N THR A 675 12.36 -7.40 -6.78
CA THR A 675 11.44 -8.23 -6.00
C THR A 675 10.23 -7.44 -5.47
N PRO A 676 9.00 -7.96 -5.56
CA PRO A 676 7.84 -7.34 -4.93
C PRO A 676 8.05 -7.26 -3.41
N ALA A 677 7.93 -6.06 -2.87
CA ALA A 677 8.23 -5.78 -1.47
C ALA A 677 7.02 -5.27 -0.69
N TYR A 678 6.93 -5.68 0.59
CA TYR A 678 5.95 -5.17 1.56
C TYR A 678 5.91 -3.65 1.54
N HIS A 679 4.72 -3.06 1.41
CA HIS A 679 4.57 -1.61 1.45
C HIS A 679 4.54 -1.09 2.90
N ALA A 680 5.52 -0.26 3.27
CA ALA A 680 5.59 0.39 4.58
C ALA A 680 5.82 1.91 4.44
N GLU A 681 6.95 2.32 3.86
CA GLU A 681 7.30 3.74 3.72
C GLU A 681 6.54 4.46 2.60
N SER A 682 6.03 5.65 2.93
CA SER A 682 5.36 6.57 1.98
C SER A 682 6.28 7.12 0.89
N TYR A 683 7.58 6.80 0.94
CA TYR A 683 8.57 7.21 -0.06
C TYR A 683 9.14 6.07 -0.92
N SER A 684 8.55 4.86 -0.84
CA SER A 684 8.99 3.68 -1.60
C SER A 684 9.26 3.98 -3.10
N PRO A 685 10.33 3.43 -3.68
CA PRO A 685 10.67 3.61 -5.09
C PRO A 685 10.01 2.59 -6.03
N ASP A 686 9.14 1.68 -5.55
CA ASP A 686 8.53 0.62 -6.38
C ASP A 686 7.92 1.15 -7.69
N ASP A 687 8.32 0.53 -8.80
CA ASP A 687 7.88 0.91 -10.15
C ASP A 687 6.59 0.16 -10.58
N ASN A 688 6.20 -0.92 -9.90
CA ASN A 688 5.08 -1.77 -10.34
C ASN A 688 3.70 -1.18 -10.06
N ARG A 689 3.54 -0.41 -8.97
CA ARG A 689 2.35 0.44 -8.75
C ARG A 689 2.68 1.78 -8.12
N PHE A 690 3.61 1.87 -7.16
CA PHE A 690 3.57 3.02 -6.23
C PHE A 690 4.21 4.29 -6.79
N ASP A 691 5.28 4.15 -7.57
CA ASP A 691 6.11 5.24 -8.07
C ASP A 691 6.44 5.02 -9.54
N LEU A 692 5.41 5.10 -10.39
CA LEU A 692 5.53 5.03 -11.84
C LEU A 692 6.48 6.13 -12.35
N ARG A 693 7.59 5.75 -12.99
CA ARG A 693 8.62 6.67 -13.48
C ARG A 693 9.24 6.18 -14.80
N PRO A 694 9.82 7.06 -15.63
CA PRO A 694 10.75 6.64 -16.66
C PRO A 694 11.89 5.83 -16.06
N PHE A 695 12.34 4.77 -16.75
CA PHE A 695 13.57 4.05 -16.41
C PHE A 695 14.75 4.38 -17.35
N LEU A 696 14.48 5.10 -18.44
CA LEU A 696 15.47 5.68 -19.35
C LEU A 696 15.44 7.21 -19.19
N TYR A 697 16.45 7.76 -18.53
CA TYR A 697 16.58 9.20 -18.27
C TYR A 697 17.77 9.79 -19.03
N ASN A 698 17.72 11.10 -19.30
CA ASN A 698 18.94 11.88 -19.50
C ASN A 698 19.61 12.11 -18.14
N THR A 699 20.54 11.22 -17.78
CA THR A 699 21.18 11.17 -16.45
C THR A 699 22.09 12.35 -16.13
N ARG A 700 22.34 13.25 -17.10
CA ARG A 700 23.08 14.51 -16.90
C ARG A 700 22.21 15.66 -16.41
N TRP A 701 20.87 15.52 -16.43
CA TRP A 701 19.90 16.54 -15.99
C TRP A 701 20.26 17.99 -16.40
N PRO A 702 20.59 18.25 -17.69
CA PRO A 702 21.38 19.43 -18.09
C PRO A 702 20.67 20.77 -17.88
N TRP A 703 19.34 20.79 -17.86
CA TRP A 703 18.55 21.98 -17.53
C TRP A 703 18.55 22.20 -16.02
N GLN A 704 18.09 21.20 -15.27
CA GLN A 704 17.90 21.28 -13.82
C GLN A 704 19.24 21.54 -13.08
N PHE A 705 20.33 20.92 -13.53
CA PHE A 705 21.66 21.12 -12.94
C PHE A 705 22.26 22.49 -13.28
N ARG A 706 21.84 23.14 -14.38
CA ARG A 706 22.21 24.53 -14.71
C ARG A 706 21.45 25.52 -13.83
N CYS A 707 20.15 25.30 -13.59
CA CYS A 707 19.38 26.10 -12.63
C CYS A 707 20.01 26.05 -11.22
N ILE A 708 20.51 24.90 -10.79
CA ILE A 708 21.23 24.74 -9.51
C ILE A 708 22.53 25.56 -9.51
N GLU A 709 23.36 25.51 -10.57
CA GLU A 709 24.60 26.30 -10.64
C GLU A 709 24.36 27.81 -10.59
N ASN A 710 23.39 28.30 -11.37
CA ASN A 710 23.04 29.72 -11.40
C ASN A 710 22.61 30.22 -10.01
N GLN A 711 21.77 29.43 -9.32
CA GLN A 711 21.25 29.78 -7.99
C GLN A 711 22.29 29.62 -6.88
N GLY A 712 23.17 28.62 -6.96
CA GLY A 712 24.30 28.43 -6.05
C GLY A 712 25.30 29.58 -6.14
N SER A 713 25.69 29.95 -7.37
CA SER A 713 26.59 31.08 -7.63
C SER A 713 26.05 32.40 -7.08
N LEU A 714 24.74 32.64 -7.24
CA LEU A 714 24.08 33.83 -6.73
C LEU A 714 24.09 33.88 -5.18
N LYS A 715 23.86 32.74 -4.52
CA LYS A 715 23.90 32.66 -3.05
C LYS A 715 25.30 32.77 -2.47
N ASP A 716 26.29 32.08 -3.04
CA ASP A 716 27.69 32.19 -2.62
C ASP A 716 28.18 33.66 -2.72
N HIS A 717 27.72 34.40 -3.73
CA HIS A 717 27.99 35.83 -3.90
C HIS A 717 27.32 36.70 -2.82
N LEU A 718 26.04 36.47 -2.51
CA LEU A 718 25.29 37.20 -1.48
C LEU A 718 25.79 36.90 -0.05
N GLU A 719 26.17 35.65 0.24
CA GLU A 719 26.78 35.28 1.53
C GLU A 719 28.19 35.88 1.68
N GLY A 720 28.93 36.02 0.57
CA GLY A 720 30.20 36.76 0.52
C GLY A 720 30.05 38.24 0.87
N LEU A 721 28.97 38.89 0.43
CA LEU A 721 28.64 40.29 0.72
C LEU A 721 28.25 40.55 2.19
N HIS A 722 27.79 39.53 2.91
CA HIS A 722 27.29 39.65 4.30
C HIS A 722 28.31 39.26 5.39
N ARG A 723 29.55 38.91 5.05
CA ARG A 723 30.61 38.73 6.06
C ARG A 723 31.01 40.08 6.68
N PRO A 724 31.00 40.22 8.03
CA PRO A 724 31.61 41.38 8.68
C PRO A 724 33.10 41.44 8.37
N LEU A 725 33.58 42.61 7.94
CA LEU A 725 35.03 42.88 7.84
C LEU A 725 35.68 42.68 9.22
N PRO A 726 36.83 42.00 9.32
CA PRO A 726 37.50 41.83 10.60
C PRO A 726 37.94 43.19 11.14
N LEU A 727 37.49 43.50 12.36
CA LEU A 727 37.98 44.65 13.12
C LEU A 727 39.49 44.53 13.30
N LYS A 728 40.26 45.45 12.71
CA LYS A 728 41.69 45.59 13.00
C LYS A 728 41.88 45.87 14.49
N ALA A 729 42.69 45.04 15.16
CA ALA A 729 43.19 45.35 16.49
C ALA A 729 44.16 46.55 16.44
N PRO A 730 44.31 47.33 17.53
CA PRO A 730 45.25 48.45 17.58
C PRO A 730 46.70 47.98 17.59
N ASP A 731 47.60 48.79 17.03
CA ASP A 731 49.04 48.56 17.02
C ASP A 731 49.65 48.65 18.43
N GLU A 732 50.59 47.76 18.77
CA GLU A 732 51.57 47.96 19.85
C GLU A 732 52.99 48.00 19.28
N GLU A 733 53.78 48.97 19.73
CA GLU A 733 55.14 49.24 19.28
C GLU A 733 56.16 48.20 19.78
N VAL A 734 57.11 47.80 18.92
CA VAL A 734 58.46 47.40 19.38
C VAL A 734 59.54 48.04 18.51
N ASN A 735 60.43 48.79 19.18
CA ASN A 735 61.63 49.44 18.65
C ASN A 735 62.64 48.47 17.98
N GLY A 736 63.50 48.98 17.08
CA GLY A 736 64.91 48.50 17.09
C GLY A 736 65.75 48.39 15.81
N ARG A 737 65.97 49.50 15.09
CA ARG A 737 67.25 49.89 14.43
C ARG A 737 68.12 48.86 13.63
N VAL A 738 68.35 49.26 12.36
CA VAL A 738 69.63 49.22 11.59
C VAL A 738 70.03 47.92 10.85
N GLY A 739 70.01 48.02 9.52
CA GLY A 739 70.70 47.14 8.56
C GLY A 739 70.57 47.71 7.13
N ARG A 740 71.65 47.77 6.34
CA ARG A 740 71.68 48.39 5.00
C ARG A 740 71.54 47.38 3.86
N ALA A 741 71.06 47.89 2.71
CA ALA A 741 71.56 47.70 1.33
C ALA A 741 70.80 46.77 0.34
N VAL A 742 70.35 47.39 -0.78
CA VAL A 742 70.59 47.04 -2.22
C VAL A 742 70.13 45.62 -2.68
N ASP A 743 69.36 45.38 -3.76
CA ASP A 743 69.18 46.12 -5.04
C ASP A 743 67.85 45.80 -5.80
N ALA A 744 67.59 46.58 -6.86
CA ALA A 744 66.96 46.27 -8.16
C ALA A 744 65.50 45.73 -8.35
N GLY A 745 64.79 46.37 -9.31
CA GLY A 745 63.71 45.78 -10.15
C GLY A 745 62.27 45.92 -9.61
N GLN A 746 61.52 47.01 -9.84
CA GLN A 746 60.98 47.57 -11.11
C GLN A 746 59.83 46.73 -11.71
N GLU A 747 58.58 47.12 -11.46
CA GLU A 747 57.42 46.79 -12.30
C GLU A 747 56.32 47.86 -12.18
N ASP A 748 55.51 48.00 -13.23
CA ASP A 748 54.83 49.22 -13.67
C ASP A 748 53.61 49.71 -12.88
N THR A 749 53.37 51.01 -12.98
CA THR A 749 52.08 51.67 -12.72
C THR A 749 51.21 51.70 -13.97
N ASP A 750 49.91 51.48 -13.83
CA ASP A 750 48.86 52.35 -14.42
C ASP A 750 47.50 52.03 -13.74
N VAL A 751 46.93 53.01 -13.02
CA VAL A 751 45.88 53.95 -13.45
C VAL A 751 44.46 53.35 -13.33
N ILE A 752 43.69 53.98 -12.45
CA ILE A 752 42.27 53.73 -12.19
C ILE A 752 41.47 54.66 -13.12
N GLU A 753 40.49 54.12 -13.85
CA GLU A 753 39.45 54.92 -14.53
C GLU A 753 38.04 54.54 -14.07
N ASP A 754 37.11 55.46 -14.29
CA ASP A 754 35.91 55.64 -13.47
C ASP A 754 34.75 54.66 -13.71
N VAL A 755 33.98 54.47 -12.64
CA VAL A 755 32.71 53.73 -12.63
C VAL A 755 31.60 54.59 -13.22
N ASN A 756 31.11 54.24 -14.41
CA ASN A 756 29.91 54.85 -14.98
C ASN A 756 28.66 54.02 -14.65
N PHE A 757 27.72 54.65 -13.93
CA PHE A 757 26.37 54.12 -13.75
C PHE A 757 25.62 54.08 -15.09
N LEU A 758 25.02 52.94 -15.42
CA LEU A 758 23.95 52.87 -16.42
C LEU A 758 22.72 52.18 -15.85
N SER A 759 21.57 52.78 -16.17
CA SER A 759 20.27 52.53 -15.57
C SER A 759 19.57 51.29 -16.13
N CYS A 760 18.63 50.75 -15.35
CA CYS A 760 17.67 49.75 -15.81
C CYS A 760 17.00 50.18 -17.13
N THR A 761 16.98 49.29 -18.12
CA THR A 761 16.15 49.36 -19.31
C THR A 761 15.38 48.06 -19.46
N GLU A 762 14.18 48.14 -20.01
CA GLU A 762 13.24 47.02 -20.20
C GLU A 762 13.77 46.00 -21.22
N PRO A 763 13.30 44.73 -21.21
CA PRO A 763 13.77 43.71 -22.15
C PRO A 763 13.37 44.01 -23.60
N ASP A 764 14.25 43.64 -24.53
CA ASP A 764 14.11 43.87 -25.98
C ASP A 764 12.83 43.26 -26.58
N ASP A 765 12.18 44.01 -27.47
CA ASP A 765 10.97 43.58 -28.21
C ASP A 765 11.16 42.27 -29.01
N THR A 766 12.40 41.86 -29.30
CA THR A 766 12.72 40.60 -29.98
C THR A 766 12.41 39.33 -29.18
N GLU A 767 12.41 39.34 -27.85
CA GLU A 767 11.97 38.15 -27.08
C GLU A 767 10.45 37.99 -27.14
N ARG A 768 9.71 39.11 -27.17
CA ARG A 768 8.24 39.11 -27.27
C ARG A 768 7.73 38.56 -28.59
N GLN A 769 8.36 38.96 -29.71
CA GLN A 769 8.03 38.42 -31.03
C GLN A 769 8.34 36.92 -31.15
N ALA A 770 9.38 36.43 -30.46
CA ALA A 770 9.71 35.00 -30.45
C ALA A 770 8.71 34.17 -29.63
N GLU A 771 8.12 34.72 -28.56
CA GLU A 771 7.03 34.06 -27.82
C GLU A 771 5.70 34.09 -28.57
N GLU A 772 5.36 35.19 -29.26
CA GLU A 772 4.15 35.27 -30.10
C GLU A 772 4.22 34.30 -31.31
N GLU A 773 5.35 34.26 -32.04
CA GLU A 773 5.53 33.28 -33.15
C GLU A 773 5.53 31.81 -32.68
N ALA A 774 5.88 31.55 -31.41
CA ALA A 774 5.82 30.21 -30.84
C ALA A 774 4.37 29.81 -30.49
N GLN A 775 3.57 30.74 -29.95
CA GLN A 775 2.17 30.51 -29.63
C GLN A 775 1.30 30.34 -30.88
N GLU A 776 1.53 31.09 -31.96
CA GLU A 776 0.77 30.90 -33.21
C GLU A 776 1.01 29.51 -33.82
N ARG A 777 2.24 28.98 -33.80
CA ARG A 777 2.54 27.63 -34.32
C ARG A 777 1.93 26.52 -33.48
N GLU A 778 1.92 26.66 -32.14
CA GLU A 778 1.27 25.70 -31.25
C GLU A 778 -0.27 25.69 -31.42
N GLN A 779 -0.83 26.79 -31.95
CA GLN A 779 -2.25 26.91 -32.28
C GLN A 779 -2.61 26.40 -33.68
N GLU A 780 -1.70 26.45 -34.66
CA GLU A 780 -1.89 25.81 -35.98
C GLU A 780 -1.84 24.26 -35.89
N ASP A 781 -0.90 23.69 -35.12
CA ASP A 781 -0.78 22.23 -34.93
C ASP A 781 -2.05 21.61 -34.27
N GLN A 782 -2.73 22.35 -33.38
CA GLN A 782 -4.01 21.95 -32.78
C GLN A 782 -5.16 21.87 -33.81
N VAL A 783 -5.11 22.66 -34.88
CA VAL A 783 -6.15 22.70 -35.92
C VAL A 783 -5.97 21.55 -36.92
N GLU A 784 -4.74 21.20 -37.32
CA GLU A 784 -4.50 20.03 -38.19
C GLU A 784 -4.90 18.70 -37.51
N LEU A 785 -4.59 18.54 -36.21
CA LEU A 785 -5.01 17.36 -35.43
C LEU A 785 -6.53 17.23 -35.30
N SER A 786 -7.27 18.35 -35.36
CA SER A 786 -8.74 18.37 -35.35
C SER A 786 -9.35 18.05 -36.72
N GLY A 787 -8.64 18.34 -37.82
CA GLY A 787 -9.12 18.10 -39.20
C GLY A 787 -9.05 16.64 -39.66
N LEU A 788 -8.18 15.82 -39.05
CA LEU A 788 -7.93 14.43 -39.47
C LEU A 788 -8.93 13.38 -38.93
N MET A 789 -9.89 13.76 -38.08
CA MET A 789 -10.93 12.86 -37.55
C MET A 789 -12.28 12.90 -38.31
N LEU A 790 -12.36 13.53 -39.50
CA LEU A 790 -13.65 13.76 -40.18
C LEU A 790 -13.74 13.33 -41.66
N LEU A 791 -12.85 12.45 -42.12
CA LEU A 791 -12.92 11.84 -43.47
C LEU A 791 -12.84 10.31 -43.41
N GLY A 792 -14.01 9.67 -43.22
CA GLY A 792 -14.13 8.22 -43.10
C GLY A 792 -15.53 7.67 -43.35
N ALA A 793 -16.34 8.32 -44.19
CA ALA A 793 -17.70 7.87 -44.50
C ALA A 793 -18.04 8.05 -45.99
N GLY A 794 -18.50 6.96 -46.63
CA GLY A 794 -19.14 6.97 -47.94
C GLY A 794 -18.23 6.66 -49.13
N LEU A 795 -18.29 5.41 -49.60
CA LEU A 795 -18.41 5.07 -51.02
C LEU A 795 -19.00 3.65 -51.11
N ASP A 796 -20.03 3.48 -51.93
CA ASP A 796 -20.90 2.30 -51.91
C ASP A 796 -20.99 1.66 -53.32
N SER A 797 -20.94 0.32 -53.37
CA SER A 797 -21.43 -0.54 -54.47
C SER A 797 -20.72 -0.47 -55.86
N PRO A 798 -20.94 -1.44 -56.79
CA PRO A 798 -21.70 -2.72 -56.71
C PRO A 798 -20.98 -3.99 -57.27
N GLU A 799 -21.62 -5.16 -57.06
CA GLU A 799 -21.67 -6.35 -57.96
C GLU A 799 -20.37 -7.16 -58.29
N GLN A 800 -20.33 -8.52 -58.36
CA GLN A 800 -21.29 -9.48 -58.94
C GLN A 800 -20.86 -10.95 -58.64
N GLN A 801 -21.83 -11.88 -58.45
CA GLN A 801 -21.83 -13.33 -58.86
C GLN A 801 -20.69 -14.29 -58.35
N GLN A 802 -20.83 -15.62 -58.23
CA GLN A 802 -21.91 -16.63 -58.44
C GLN A 802 -21.54 -17.95 -57.70
N THR A 803 -22.52 -18.81 -57.35
CA THR A 803 -22.50 -20.30 -57.22
C THR A 803 -21.27 -21.05 -56.63
N GLY A 804 -21.39 -22.15 -55.86
CA GLY A 804 -22.54 -23.00 -55.52
C GLY A 804 -22.10 -24.45 -55.25
N ASN A 805 -23.05 -25.29 -54.81
CA ASN A 805 -22.97 -26.75 -54.58
C ASN A 805 -22.13 -27.31 -53.42
N ALA A 806 -22.84 -28.01 -52.54
CA ALA A 806 -22.32 -29.11 -51.71
C ALA A 806 -22.38 -30.43 -52.47
N GLN A 807 -21.60 -31.44 -52.06
CA GLN A 807 -22.12 -32.80 -51.78
C GLN A 807 -21.08 -33.72 -51.11
N ASP A 808 -21.51 -34.27 -49.96
CA ASP A 808 -21.30 -35.59 -49.36
C ASP A 808 -20.13 -36.50 -49.78
N GLY A 809 -19.49 -37.09 -48.76
CA GLY A 809 -18.59 -38.24 -48.85
C GLY A 809 -18.26 -38.81 -47.46
N GLU A 810 -18.93 -39.90 -47.07
CA GLU A 810 -18.63 -40.67 -45.86
C GLU A 810 -17.33 -41.49 -46.01
N LEU A 811 -16.58 -41.71 -44.92
CA LEU A 811 -16.10 -43.04 -44.47
C LEU A 811 -15.26 -42.98 -43.17
N GLU A 812 -15.17 -44.14 -42.54
CA GLU A 812 -14.86 -44.53 -41.14
C GLU A 812 -13.48 -44.17 -40.52
N GLU A 813 -13.47 -44.23 -39.17
CA GLU A 813 -12.42 -44.64 -38.18
C GLU A 813 -10.91 -44.44 -38.52
N ASP A 814 -10.04 -43.94 -37.62
CA ASP A 814 -9.80 -44.44 -36.25
C ASP A 814 -9.01 -43.42 -35.35
N ARG A 815 -8.63 -43.82 -34.13
CA ARG A 815 -8.23 -42.99 -32.96
C ARG A 815 -6.84 -42.32 -33.03
N HIS A 816 -6.72 -41.06 -32.55
CA HIS A 816 -6.06 -40.65 -31.28
C HIS A 816 -5.73 -39.14 -31.15
N SER A 817 -5.86 -38.62 -29.92
CA SER A 817 -5.18 -37.45 -29.30
C SER A 817 -4.88 -36.18 -30.13
N GLY A 818 -5.60 -35.08 -29.86
CA GLY A 818 -5.21 -33.74 -30.36
C GLY A 818 -6.18 -32.61 -30.04
N GLY A 819 -6.32 -32.21 -28.77
CA GLY A 819 -7.19 -31.08 -28.38
C GLY A 819 -6.49 -29.73 -28.47
N SER A 820 -6.49 -29.08 -29.64
CA SER A 820 -6.00 -27.71 -29.79
C SER A 820 -7.09 -26.68 -29.44
N LEU A 821 -6.69 -25.62 -28.72
CA LEU A 821 -7.55 -24.46 -28.48
C LEU A 821 -7.97 -23.84 -29.83
N LYS A 822 -9.27 -23.77 -30.10
CA LYS A 822 -9.82 -22.78 -31.03
C LYS A 822 -10.21 -21.54 -30.25
N PHE A 823 -9.49 -20.44 -30.52
CA PHE A 823 -9.96 -19.10 -30.17
C PHE A 823 -11.25 -18.83 -30.94
N VAL A 824 -12.33 -18.52 -30.23
CA VAL A 824 -13.54 -17.92 -30.82
C VAL A 824 -13.43 -16.42 -30.55
N THR A 825 -13.21 -15.66 -31.62
CA THR A 825 -13.15 -14.20 -31.57
C THR A 825 -14.57 -13.65 -31.75
N GLU A 826 -15.26 -13.37 -30.65
CA GLU A 826 -16.50 -12.59 -30.70
C GLU A 826 -16.19 -11.10 -30.48
N LEU A 827 -16.30 -10.33 -31.57
CA LEU A 827 -16.48 -8.89 -31.49
C LEU A 827 -17.89 -8.62 -30.95
N PHE A 828 -18.00 -7.83 -29.88
CA PHE A 828 -19.25 -7.15 -29.54
C PHE A 828 -19.00 -5.67 -29.31
N LEU A 829 -19.85 -4.85 -29.94
CA LEU A 829 -19.82 -3.40 -29.92
C LEU A 829 -20.32 -2.87 -28.56
N PHE A 830 -19.67 -1.83 -28.06
CA PHE A 830 -20.18 -1.05 -26.94
C PHE A 830 -21.29 -0.11 -27.41
N GLY A 831 -22.36 -0.02 -26.62
CA GLY A 831 -23.40 1.00 -26.73
C GLY A 831 -23.89 1.35 -25.33
N GLU A 832 -23.65 2.61 -24.94
CA GLU A 832 -24.09 3.37 -23.76
C GLU A 832 -24.32 2.62 -22.42
#